data_AF-A0A1V6AEK1-F1
#
_entry.id   AF-A0A1V6AEK1-F1
#
_cell.length_a   1.000
_cell.length_b   1.000
_cell.length_c   1.000
_cell.angle_alpha   90.00
_cell.angle_beta   90.00
_cell.angle_gamma   90.00
#
_symmetry.space_group_name_H-M   'P 1'
#
loop_
_entity.id
_entity.type
_entity.pdbx_description
1 polymer ?
#
loop_
_entity_poly.entity_id
_entity_poly.type
_entity_poly.pdbx_seq_one_letter_code
_entity_poly.pdbx_strand_id
1 'polypeptide(L)'
;MSGILKNQKGSAIITAIGLGLVLIIVVITVHIFTSHRTQTVVNESRRVKALGIAEAGLEFIIGELYNNSNFATHELGSDLSWKKELNRETTLVSDTNHNFEVFSSSKGTYSGRLGDGDFKVRIGLIPYKDNIDTKAIDESRSYLKVEALGRFENTIRRVEAYLNRRYPAREFLMYDGGILSLVFGRTGSGGITNKNIFSVGHLYGHKGIEIGRILMSKHNYTSPGTDQELTEMNAIISGNGGIYFYSPIKAKFFAKNTSQLTSFTIPKNTTFPTNGKYEDKSLEPFGAFPLELSETLPSIPETLKPWIKDKTDGISITPRNPAFEQYKAVSKKTGGLFISDSSNSEYVVKYRMPKGWTGDGKNYLNAAYLDFGSNIRNGNVEVPANGVIYSDKDIVIKGNPTSNVSIVSAKNIFVAGDFNQRGDRDNIDEFYCFPQDYEGNALKDHTYNKDCQNLLKNDVNSDFKHHFAATVIARERIVYDYRSPVDCFENELFPVLKYKLAEHITENEALAKANCLEKNRSSLKASSTTVEDFSEKIDSFFTLFKLDSESSEASIKESFKKIYEENDGEFDFATFDKMTRELWESYATNYESSGERGALSASAKSSDYGVYTLLNTLKQKLNIPLNSEANENDIKDTPGDYLYFPEVTCNGMFISCGKLNNTFYAGPDVQKYYNKIGLYDPNKEIGLKHSFTSHFIHRMFGSEVNMRLYDVHRITKDDHDYIPPTRRKIYDDSLPTLGLDNSKYELAGFVVLSWADTSATEADYNNF
;
A
#
# COMPACT_ATOMS: atom_id res chain seq x y z
N MET A 1 111.61 46.20 27.37
CA MET A 1 111.41 45.69 25.98
C MET A 1 110.09 44.94 26.00
N SER A 2 108.96 45.56 25.64
CA SER A 2 108.50 45.83 24.27
C SER A 2 108.42 44.56 23.42
N GLY A 3 107.19 44.09 23.17
CA GLY A 3 106.87 43.24 22.03
C GLY A 3 106.03 42.01 22.38
N ILE A 4 104.72 42.12 22.22
CA ILE A 4 103.86 41.33 21.31
C ILE A 4 102.41 41.51 21.77
N LEU A 5 101.82 42.64 21.37
CA LEU A 5 100.39 42.84 21.23
C LEU A 5 100.18 43.23 19.77
N LYS A 6 99.91 42.26 18.89
CA LYS A 6 99.40 42.54 17.54
C LYS A 6 98.60 41.35 16.98
N ASN A 7 97.37 41.68 16.60
CA ASN A 7 96.43 40.99 15.70
C ASN A 7 95.54 39.86 16.25
N GLN A 8 94.52 40.23 17.04
CA GLN A 8 93.23 39.51 17.13
C GLN A 8 92.04 40.43 16.82
N LYS A 9 92.08 41.17 15.70
CA LYS A 9 90.93 42.00 15.24
C LYS A 9 90.24 41.48 13.98
N GLY A 10 90.74 40.40 13.36
CA GLY A 10 90.14 39.79 12.17
C GLY A 10 89.12 38.67 12.44
N SER A 11 89.19 38.00 13.59
CA SER A 11 88.35 36.82 13.87
C SER A 11 86.93 37.18 14.30
N ALA A 12 86.75 38.18 15.17
CA ALA A 12 85.41 38.54 15.68
C ALA A 12 84.46 39.09 14.60
N ILE A 13 84.98 39.83 13.62
CA ILE A 13 84.18 40.38 12.50
C ILE A 13 83.75 39.25 11.56
N ILE A 14 84.63 38.30 11.25
CA ILE A 14 84.30 37.13 10.42
C ILE A 14 83.29 36.23 11.13
N THR A 15 83.43 36.02 12.44
CA THR A 15 82.45 35.26 13.24
C THR A 15 81.10 35.97 13.33
N ALA A 16 81.08 37.30 13.46
CA ALA A 16 79.84 38.09 13.47
C ALA A 16 79.14 38.11 12.10
N ILE A 17 79.89 38.21 11.00
CA ILE A 17 79.36 38.09 9.64
C ILE A 17 78.84 36.67 9.40
N GLY A 18 79.56 35.63 9.85
CA GLY A 18 79.13 34.23 9.76
C GLY A 18 77.84 33.96 10.55
N LEU A 19 77.73 34.46 11.77
CA LEU A 19 76.51 34.39 12.59
C LEU A 19 75.35 35.17 11.96
N GLY A 20 75.62 36.35 11.39
CA GLY A 20 74.64 37.13 10.65
C GLY A 20 74.11 36.41 9.41
N LEU A 21 74.99 35.74 8.66
CA LEU A 21 74.63 34.93 7.49
C LEU A 21 73.77 33.72 7.87
N VAL A 22 74.14 33.02 8.95
CA VAL A 22 73.35 31.90 9.50
C VAL A 22 71.98 32.38 9.97
N LEU A 23 71.90 33.52 10.67
CA LEU A 23 70.63 34.13 11.09
C LEU A 23 69.75 34.50 9.89
N ILE A 24 70.32 35.08 8.83
CA ILE A 24 69.58 35.40 7.60
C ILE A 24 69.04 34.12 6.96
N ILE A 25 69.85 33.06 6.85
CA ILE A 25 69.41 31.76 6.32
C ILE A 25 68.28 31.17 7.17
N VAL A 26 68.38 31.23 8.50
CA VAL A 26 67.34 30.75 9.40
C VAL A 26 66.05 31.55 9.26
N VAL A 27 66.13 32.88 9.19
CA VAL A 27 64.95 33.76 9.00
C VAL A 27 64.29 33.50 7.64
N ILE A 28 65.07 33.37 6.57
CA ILE A 28 64.56 33.02 5.23
C ILE A 28 63.89 31.64 5.25
N THR A 29 64.50 30.65 5.91
CA THR A 29 63.96 29.28 5.98
C THR A 29 62.66 29.25 6.79
N VAL A 30 62.60 29.95 7.94
CA VAL A 30 61.38 30.09 8.74
C VAL A 30 60.30 30.82 7.96
N HIS A 31 60.64 31.87 7.22
CA HIS A 31 59.69 32.61 6.37
C HIS A 31 59.13 31.74 5.23
N ILE A 32 60.00 31.00 4.52
CA ILE A 32 59.58 30.06 3.47
C ILE A 32 58.70 28.96 4.05
N PHE A 33 59.07 28.38 5.20
CA PHE A 33 58.31 27.32 5.84
C PHE A 33 56.94 27.79 6.33
N THR A 34 56.88 28.97 6.97
CA THR A 34 55.61 29.57 7.44
C THR A 34 54.72 30.00 6.27
N SER A 35 55.29 30.57 5.21
CA SER A 35 54.57 30.91 3.98
C SER A 35 54.01 29.66 3.30
N HIS A 36 54.82 28.60 3.16
CA HIS A 36 54.39 27.34 2.58
C HIS A 36 53.26 26.69 3.40
N ARG A 37 53.39 26.66 4.73
CA ARG A 37 52.33 26.14 5.63
C ARG A 37 51.04 26.95 5.49
N THR A 38 51.14 28.28 5.43
CA THR A 38 49.97 29.16 5.27
C THR A 38 49.29 28.94 3.92
N GLN A 39 50.05 28.83 2.84
CA GLN A 39 49.51 28.52 1.51
C GLN A 39 48.84 27.14 1.47
N THR A 40 49.45 26.12 2.07
CA THR A 40 48.86 24.79 2.16
C THR A 40 47.54 24.81 2.94
N VAL A 41 47.50 25.49 4.10
CA VAL A 41 46.27 25.62 4.91
C VAL A 41 45.17 26.38 4.15
N VAL A 42 45.51 27.45 3.44
CA VAL A 42 44.55 28.22 2.63
C VAL A 42 44.01 27.38 1.47
N ASN A 43 44.87 26.63 0.79
CA ASN A 43 44.45 25.75 -0.31
C ASN A 43 43.59 24.59 0.18
N GLU A 44 43.92 23.99 1.34
CA GLU A 44 43.07 22.97 1.96
C GLU A 44 41.72 23.55 2.38
N SER A 45 41.70 24.74 2.99
CA SER A 45 40.45 25.42 3.34
C SER A 45 39.57 25.68 2.10
N ARG A 46 40.16 26.14 1.00
CA ARG A 46 39.45 26.32 -0.28
C ARG A 46 38.91 25.01 -0.84
N ARG A 47 39.67 23.92 -0.75
CA ARG A 47 39.24 22.58 -1.18
C ARG A 47 38.05 22.08 -0.36
N VAL A 48 38.11 22.23 0.97
CA VAL A 48 37.00 21.83 1.86
C VAL A 48 35.76 22.67 1.57
N LYS A 49 35.89 23.99 1.34
CA LYS A 49 34.77 24.84 0.92
C LYS A 49 34.16 24.38 -0.41
N ALA A 50 34.98 24.20 -1.44
CA ALA A 50 34.53 23.75 -2.76
C ALA A 50 33.89 22.36 -2.69
N LEU A 51 34.37 21.47 -1.81
CA LEU A 51 33.73 20.19 -1.53
C LEU A 51 32.36 20.37 -0.88
N GLY A 52 32.24 21.19 0.16
CA GLY A 52 30.95 21.48 0.80
C GLY A 52 29.92 22.07 -0.17
N ILE A 53 30.36 22.88 -1.13
CA ILE A 53 29.49 23.40 -2.21
C ILE A 53 29.10 22.28 -3.19
N ALA A 54 29.99 21.34 -3.51
CA ALA A 54 29.66 20.18 -4.33
C ALA A 54 28.64 19.24 -3.62
N GLU A 55 28.81 19.04 -2.31
CA GLU A 55 27.86 18.29 -1.46
C GLU A 55 26.50 18.98 -1.40
N ALA A 56 26.45 20.32 -1.34
CA ALA A 56 25.20 21.06 -1.46
C ALA A 56 24.48 20.80 -2.79
N GLY A 57 25.24 20.62 -3.89
CA GLY A 57 24.70 20.18 -5.17
C GLY A 57 24.11 18.76 -5.12
N LEU A 58 24.77 17.82 -4.44
CA LEU A 58 24.23 16.48 -4.23
C LEU A 58 22.91 16.52 -3.42
N GLU A 59 22.88 17.30 -2.34
CA GLU A 59 21.68 17.49 -1.52
C GLU A 59 20.55 18.19 -2.29
N PHE A 60 20.87 19.13 -3.19
CA PHE A 60 19.90 19.74 -4.10
C PHE A 60 19.22 18.68 -4.97
N ILE A 61 20.00 17.76 -5.58
CA ILE A 61 19.46 16.66 -6.38
C ILE A 61 18.59 15.72 -5.54
N ILE A 62 19.03 15.39 -4.34
CA ILE A 62 18.26 14.56 -3.39
C ILE A 62 16.93 15.26 -3.04
N GLY A 63 16.94 16.58 -2.83
CA GLY A 63 15.73 17.39 -2.62
C GLY A 63 14.78 17.36 -3.82
N GLU A 64 15.29 17.54 -5.04
CA GLU A 64 14.50 17.42 -6.27
C GLU A 64 13.92 16.01 -6.45
N LEU A 65 14.70 14.97 -6.15
CA LEU A 65 14.26 13.58 -6.17
C LEU A 65 13.12 13.31 -5.16
N TYR A 66 13.08 13.99 -4.02
CA TYR A 66 11.95 13.88 -3.09
C TYR A 66 10.67 14.52 -3.63
N ASN A 67 10.78 15.57 -4.44
CA ASN A 67 9.62 16.21 -5.06
C ASN A 67 9.18 15.50 -6.34
N ASN A 68 10.13 14.89 -7.05
CA ASN A 68 9.88 14.09 -8.24
C ASN A 68 10.82 12.88 -8.22
N SER A 69 10.30 11.72 -7.83
CA SER A 69 11.12 10.50 -7.69
C SER A 69 11.78 10.08 -9.00
N ASN A 70 11.25 10.54 -10.14
CA ASN A 70 11.76 10.35 -11.50
C ASN A 70 12.58 11.55 -12.02
N PHE A 71 13.13 12.39 -11.13
CA PHE A 71 14.01 13.48 -11.52
C PHE A 71 15.32 12.94 -12.10
N ALA A 72 15.42 13.04 -13.43
CA ALA A 72 16.60 12.67 -14.20
C ALA A 72 16.85 13.78 -15.22
N THR A 73 18.11 14.15 -15.33
CA THR A 73 18.56 15.28 -16.16
C THR A 73 19.34 14.81 -17.37
N HIS A 74 19.81 13.57 -17.35
CA HIS A 74 20.60 12.97 -18.40
C HIS A 74 20.28 11.48 -18.54
N GLU A 75 20.40 10.96 -19.76
CA GLU A 75 20.46 9.53 -20.03
C GLU A 75 21.90 9.01 -19.84
N LEU A 76 22.03 7.77 -19.35
CA LEU A 76 23.32 7.10 -19.19
C LEU A 76 23.47 5.94 -20.19
N GLY A 77 24.69 5.76 -20.69
CA GLY A 77 25.08 4.55 -21.42
C GLY A 77 25.29 3.35 -20.48
N SER A 78 25.39 2.15 -21.06
CA SER A 78 25.76 0.94 -20.31
C SER A 78 27.17 0.99 -19.70
N ASP A 79 28.01 1.89 -20.20
CA ASP A 79 29.33 2.25 -19.68
C ASP A 79 29.28 3.34 -18.59
N LEU A 80 28.08 3.75 -18.16
CA LEU A 80 27.83 4.85 -17.20
C LEU A 80 28.33 6.21 -17.68
N SER A 81 28.54 6.38 -19.00
CA SER A 81 28.85 7.67 -19.60
C SER A 81 27.57 8.50 -19.78
N TRP A 82 27.69 9.81 -19.57
CA TRP A 82 26.62 10.77 -19.81
C TRP A 82 26.33 10.88 -21.31
N LYS A 83 25.07 10.74 -21.70
CA LYS A 83 24.63 10.79 -23.11
C LYS A 83 23.80 12.04 -23.38
N LYS A 84 22.48 11.89 -23.39
CA LYS A 84 21.52 12.90 -23.83
C LYS A 84 21.00 13.70 -22.65
N GLU A 85 20.95 15.02 -22.81
CA GLU A 85 20.32 15.94 -21.86
C GLU A 85 18.79 15.80 -21.88
N LEU A 86 18.19 15.87 -20.69
CA LEU A 86 16.76 15.86 -20.46
C LEU A 86 16.37 17.16 -19.75
N ASN A 87 15.40 17.89 -20.31
CA ASN A 87 14.85 19.08 -19.68
C ASN A 87 13.82 18.68 -18.62
N ARG A 88 13.97 19.23 -17.41
CA ARG A 88 13.01 19.12 -16.30
C ARG A 88 12.84 20.50 -15.68
N GLU A 89 11.70 20.73 -15.06
CA GLU A 89 11.52 21.92 -14.22
C GLU A 89 12.05 21.60 -12.82
N THR A 90 12.80 22.54 -12.23
CA THR A 90 13.17 22.48 -10.81
C THR A 90 11.96 22.77 -9.95
N THR A 91 11.85 22.06 -8.84
CA THR A 91 10.80 22.27 -7.84
C THR A 91 11.30 23.09 -6.65
N LEU A 92 12.61 23.05 -6.38
CA LEU A 92 13.24 23.85 -5.34
C LEU A 92 13.37 25.32 -5.75
N VAL A 93 13.29 26.20 -4.76
CA VAL A 93 13.34 27.65 -4.92
C VAL A 93 14.47 28.25 -4.09
N SER A 94 14.96 29.42 -4.48
CA SER A 94 15.96 30.18 -3.74
C SER A 94 15.48 30.52 -2.31
N ASP A 95 16.40 30.48 -1.34
CA ASP A 95 16.15 30.89 0.05
C ASP A 95 17.25 31.85 0.53
N THR A 96 16.87 33.11 0.68
CA THR A 96 17.77 34.19 1.10
C THR A 96 18.23 34.05 2.55
N ASN A 97 17.50 33.34 3.41
CA ASN A 97 17.90 33.15 4.81
C ASN A 97 19.13 32.25 4.95
N HIS A 98 19.34 31.38 3.96
CA HIS A 98 20.45 30.42 3.93
C HIS A 98 21.50 30.79 2.87
N ASN A 99 21.43 32.00 2.26
CA ASN A 99 22.24 32.39 1.12
C ASN A 99 22.24 31.34 0.00
N PHE A 100 21.07 30.75 -0.26
CA PHE A 100 20.88 29.72 -1.26
C PHE A 100 20.12 30.30 -2.46
N GLU A 101 20.70 30.17 -3.65
CA GLU A 101 20.12 30.65 -4.90
C GLU A 101 20.08 29.53 -5.93
N VAL A 102 18.92 29.34 -6.57
CA VAL A 102 18.75 28.41 -7.70
C VAL A 102 18.83 29.22 -8.99
N PHE A 103 19.74 28.86 -9.90
CA PHE A 103 19.87 29.51 -11.20
C PHE A 103 18.97 28.85 -12.24
N SER A 104 18.65 29.58 -13.32
CA SER A 104 17.92 29.02 -14.46
C SER A 104 18.70 27.87 -15.09
N SER A 105 18.06 26.71 -15.28
CA SER A 105 18.67 25.55 -15.92
C SER A 105 19.06 25.83 -17.37
N SER A 106 20.27 25.40 -17.76
CA SER A 106 20.68 25.38 -19.17
C SER A 106 21.10 23.97 -19.54
N LYS A 107 20.49 23.39 -20.58
CA LYS A 107 20.99 22.14 -21.21
C LYS A 107 21.11 20.94 -20.27
N GLY A 108 20.06 20.64 -19.49
CA GLY A 108 20.06 19.53 -18.53
C GLY A 108 20.99 19.71 -17.32
N THR A 109 21.83 20.75 -17.27
CA THR A 109 22.67 21.08 -16.12
C THR A 109 21.96 22.08 -15.22
N TYR A 110 21.79 21.70 -13.95
CA TYR A 110 21.19 22.53 -12.92
C TYR A 110 22.29 23.15 -12.09
N SER A 111 22.08 24.39 -11.66
CA SER A 111 23.11 25.14 -10.96
C SER A 111 22.49 26.06 -9.93
N GLY A 112 23.31 26.41 -8.96
CA GLY A 112 22.93 27.33 -7.90
C GLY A 112 24.14 27.84 -7.15
N ARG A 113 23.87 28.60 -6.10
CA ARG A 113 24.88 29.16 -5.20
C ARG A 113 24.50 28.87 -3.77
N LEU A 114 25.51 28.55 -2.96
CA LEU A 114 25.40 28.46 -1.51
C LEU A 114 26.50 29.33 -0.90
N GLY A 115 26.10 30.39 -0.21
CA GLY A 115 27.06 31.36 0.35
C GLY A 115 27.88 32.04 -0.74
N ASP A 116 29.19 31.82 -0.72
CA ASP A 116 30.19 32.46 -1.59
C ASP A 116 30.66 31.57 -2.77
N GLY A 117 30.00 30.43 -3.04
CA GLY A 117 30.38 29.56 -4.14
C GLY A 117 29.22 28.93 -4.91
N ASP A 118 29.53 28.48 -6.12
CA ASP A 118 28.56 28.01 -7.11
C ASP A 118 28.67 26.50 -7.28
N PHE A 119 27.54 25.82 -7.54
CA PHE A 119 27.50 24.42 -7.90
C PHE A 119 26.84 24.17 -9.25
N LYS A 120 27.24 23.07 -9.90
CA LYS A 120 26.60 22.49 -11.08
C LYS A 120 26.35 21.00 -10.86
N VAL A 121 25.19 20.50 -11.24
CA VAL A 121 24.78 19.12 -10.96
C VAL A 121 24.09 18.46 -12.13
N ARG A 122 24.30 17.14 -12.24
CA ARG A 122 23.58 16.26 -13.16
C ARG A 122 23.32 14.91 -12.51
N ILE A 123 22.22 14.30 -12.93
CA ILE A 123 21.75 12.99 -12.48
C ILE A 123 21.16 12.20 -13.64
N GLY A 124 21.40 10.89 -13.63
CA GLY A 124 20.86 9.95 -14.61
C GLY A 124 20.58 8.58 -14.00
N LEU A 125 19.60 7.89 -14.58
CA LEU A 125 19.25 6.51 -14.21
C LEU A 125 20.27 5.54 -14.78
N ILE A 126 20.81 4.65 -13.93
CA ILE A 126 21.75 3.63 -14.36
C ILE A 126 20.99 2.56 -15.14
N PRO A 127 21.35 2.28 -16.41
CA PRO A 127 20.67 1.26 -17.19
C PRO A 127 21.03 -0.12 -16.62
N TYR A 128 20.13 -0.67 -15.84
CA TYR A 128 20.25 -1.97 -15.20
C TYR A 128 19.09 -2.87 -15.62
N LYS A 129 19.30 -4.18 -15.70
CA LYS A 129 18.21 -5.14 -15.99
C LYS A 129 17.71 -5.73 -14.69
N ASP A 130 16.41 -5.88 -14.56
CA ASP A 130 15.81 -6.54 -13.40
C ASP A 130 16.32 -7.97 -13.25
N ASN A 131 16.57 -8.33 -11.99
CA ASN A 131 16.80 -9.71 -11.62
C ASN A 131 15.47 -10.46 -11.59
N ILE A 132 15.39 -11.58 -12.31
CA ILE A 132 14.19 -12.44 -12.34
C ILE A 132 13.81 -12.99 -10.95
N ASP A 133 14.77 -13.00 -10.01
CA ASP A 133 14.58 -13.51 -8.66
C ASP A 133 13.95 -12.48 -7.70
N THR A 134 13.96 -11.17 -8.02
CA THR A 134 13.40 -10.10 -7.17
C THR A 134 12.04 -9.63 -7.65
N LYS A 135 11.05 -10.53 -7.60
CA LYS A 135 9.68 -10.32 -8.14
C LYS A 135 8.95 -9.04 -7.65
N ALA A 136 9.30 -8.50 -6.48
CA ALA A 136 8.67 -7.31 -5.89
C ALA A 136 9.48 -6.01 -6.05
N ILE A 137 10.69 -6.07 -6.62
CA ILE A 137 11.61 -4.93 -6.70
C ILE A 137 11.97 -4.68 -8.16
N ASP A 138 11.66 -3.48 -8.67
CA ASP A 138 12.17 -3.02 -9.97
C ASP A 138 13.57 -2.43 -9.76
N GLU A 139 14.58 -3.26 -9.94
CA GLU A 139 16.00 -2.91 -9.84
C GLU A 139 16.46 -2.00 -10.99
N SER A 140 15.84 -2.11 -12.16
CA SER A 140 16.11 -1.29 -13.35
C SER A 140 15.89 0.20 -13.07
N ARG A 141 15.06 0.49 -12.08
CA ARG A 141 14.76 1.85 -11.60
C ARG A 141 15.43 2.21 -10.29
N SER A 142 16.18 1.31 -9.67
CA SER A 142 16.65 1.52 -8.30
C SER A 142 17.95 2.33 -8.21
N TYR A 143 18.74 2.45 -9.28
CA TYR A 143 20.08 3.03 -9.16
C TYR A 143 20.27 4.30 -10.00
N LEU A 144 20.78 5.34 -9.36
CA LEU A 144 21.03 6.65 -9.98
C LEU A 144 22.51 7.00 -9.82
N LYS A 145 23.08 7.63 -10.84
CA LYS A 145 24.40 8.27 -10.76
C LYS A 145 24.19 9.78 -10.66
N VAL A 146 24.90 10.40 -9.74
CA VAL A 146 24.93 11.86 -9.55
C VAL A 146 26.36 12.35 -9.69
N GLU A 147 26.53 13.45 -10.39
CA GLU A 147 27.78 14.20 -10.42
C GLU A 147 27.49 15.65 -10.05
N ALA A 148 28.25 16.17 -9.10
CA ALA A 148 28.14 17.54 -8.60
C ALA A 148 29.51 18.20 -8.62
N LEU A 149 29.63 19.37 -9.26
CA LEU A 149 30.80 20.22 -9.21
C LEU A 149 30.54 21.39 -8.28
N GLY A 150 31.44 21.63 -7.33
CA GLY A 150 31.44 22.81 -6.48
C GLY A 150 32.63 23.69 -6.78
N ARG A 151 32.40 24.99 -6.98
CA ARG A 151 33.42 26.00 -7.27
C ARG A 151 33.48 27.04 -6.15
N PHE A 152 34.66 27.18 -5.56
CA PHE A 152 35.01 28.29 -4.68
C PHE A 152 36.28 28.97 -5.17
N GLU A 153 36.18 30.23 -5.59
CA GLU A 153 37.24 30.94 -6.32
C GLU A 153 37.72 30.09 -7.52
N ASN A 154 39.03 29.80 -7.59
CA ASN A 154 39.64 28.98 -8.65
C ASN A 154 39.73 27.49 -8.28
N THR A 155 39.14 27.08 -7.15
CA THR A 155 39.19 25.69 -6.68
C THR A 155 37.88 25.01 -7.02
N ILE A 156 37.97 23.88 -7.73
CA ILE A 156 36.80 23.10 -8.14
C ILE A 156 36.96 21.67 -7.63
N ARG A 157 35.93 21.17 -6.95
CA ARG A 157 35.81 19.78 -6.50
C ARG A 157 34.65 19.11 -7.21
N ARG A 158 34.81 17.83 -7.48
CA ARG A 158 33.78 16.95 -8.05
C ARG A 158 33.41 15.91 -7.01
N VAL A 159 32.12 15.81 -6.77
CA VAL A 159 31.48 14.70 -6.06
C VAL A 159 30.82 13.80 -7.09
N GLU A 160 31.24 12.54 -7.15
CA GLU A 160 30.53 11.48 -7.86
C GLU A 160 29.87 10.56 -6.84
N ALA A 161 28.56 10.38 -6.95
CA ALA A 161 27.77 9.61 -6.00
C ALA A 161 26.85 8.64 -6.72
N TYR A 162 26.65 7.48 -6.08
CA TYR A 162 25.70 6.47 -6.52
C TYR A 162 24.59 6.37 -5.49
N LEU A 163 23.35 6.61 -5.93
CA LEU A 163 22.19 6.58 -5.07
C LEU A 163 21.38 5.32 -5.34
N ASN A 164 20.85 4.73 -4.27
CA ASN A 164 19.80 3.74 -4.31
C ASN A 164 18.45 4.43 -4.05
N ARG A 165 17.60 4.46 -5.06
CA ARG A 165 16.19 4.82 -5.01
C ARG A 165 15.38 3.60 -4.61
N ARG A 166 14.77 3.66 -3.44
CA ARG A 166 13.92 2.60 -2.86
C ARG A 166 12.46 3.00 -2.93
N TYR A 167 11.56 2.06 -3.17
CA TYR A 167 10.13 2.29 -3.24
C TYR A 167 9.39 1.49 -2.15
N PRO A 168 9.25 2.02 -0.92
CA PRO A 168 8.70 1.25 0.18
C PRO A 168 7.32 0.63 -0.12
N ALA A 169 6.44 1.36 -0.79
CA ALA A 169 5.10 0.86 -1.12
C ALA A 169 5.07 -0.23 -2.20
N ARG A 170 6.22 -0.66 -2.73
CA ARG A 170 6.35 -1.75 -3.71
C ARG A 170 7.22 -2.89 -3.19
N GLU A 171 8.30 -2.51 -2.52
CA GLU A 171 9.25 -3.46 -1.94
C GLU A 171 8.68 -4.18 -0.72
N PHE A 172 7.86 -3.48 0.06
CA PHE A 172 7.24 -4.04 1.26
C PHE A 172 5.83 -4.51 0.95
N LEU A 173 5.58 -5.77 1.29
CA LEU A 173 4.22 -6.28 1.41
C LEU A 173 3.48 -5.50 2.50
N MET A 174 4.18 -5.31 3.62
CA MET A 174 3.65 -4.72 4.82
C MET A 174 4.74 -3.92 5.51
N TYR A 175 4.44 -2.65 5.78
CA TYR A 175 5.33 -1.72 6.46
C TYR A 175 4.57 -1.07 7.61
N ASP A 176 5.11 -1.10 8.84
CA ASP A 176 4.62 -0.28 9.94
C ASP A 176 5.76 0.56 10.53
N GLY A 177 5.56 1.88 10.61
CA GLY A 177 6.49 2.85 11.23
C GLY A 177 6.64 2.67 12.76
N GLY A 178 6.00 1.64 13.33
CA GLY A 178 6.05 1.18 14.69
C GLY A 178 6.31 -0.33 14.70
N ILE A 179 5.48 -1.11 15.38
CA ILE A 179 5.63 -2.56 15.43
C ILE A 179 4.73 -3.20 14.39
N LEU A 180 5.30 -3.94 13.43
CA LEU A 180 4.50 -4.73 12.51
C LEU A 180 4.11 -6.03 13.21
N SER A 181 2.82 -6.22 13.48
CA SER A 181 2.32 -7.45 14.06
C SER A 181 1.53 -8.26 13.04
N LEU A 182 1.86 -9.53 12.98
CA LEU A 182 1.19 -10.55 12.18
C LEU A 182 0.56 -11.60 13.09
N VAL A 183 0.02 -11.16 14.24
CA VAL A 183 -0.42 -12.04 15.34
C VAL A 183 -1.90 -11.81 15.62
N PHE A 184 -2.75 -12.09 14.63
CA PHE A 184 -4.17 -11.71 14.67
C PHE A 184 -5.08 -12.77 14.05
N GLY A 185 -6.39 -12.64 14.31
CA GLY A 185 -7.42 -13.55 13.84
C GLY A 185 -7.58 -14.78 14.74
N ARG A 186 -8.75 -15.41 14.70
CA ARG A 186 -9.07 -16.59 15.53
C ARG A 186 -8.98 -17.86 14.70
N THR A 187 -8.49 -18.96 15.29
CA THR A 187 -8.71 -20.28 14.68
C THR A 187 -10.18 -20.68 14.70
N GLY A 188 -10.60 -21.46 13.70
CA GLY A 188 -11.89 -22.13 13.76
C GLY A 188 -12.01 -23.03 15.00
N SER A 189 -13.24 -23.31 15.42
CA SER A 189 -13.49 -24.28 16.50
C SER A 189 -13.12 -25.70 16.03
N GLY A 190 -12.71 -26.59 16.94
CA GLY A 190 -12.49 -28.00 16.62
C GLY A 190 -11.14 -28.34 15.96
N GLY A 191 -10.13 -27.48 16.07
CA GLY A 191 -8.78 -27.76 15.53
C GLY A 191 -8.61 -27.42 14.05
N ILE A 192 -9.58 -26.74 13.44
CA ILE A 192 -9.51 -26.25 12.05
C ILE A 192 -8.38 -25.23 11.93
N THR A 193 -7.41 -25.50 11.05
CA THR A 193 -6.27 -24.63 10.78
C THR A 193 -6.71 -23.43 9.94
N ASN A 194 -6.94 -22.27 10.59
CA ASN A 194 -7.01 -21.00 9.88
C ASN A 194 -5.60 -20.47 9.64
N LYS A 195 -5.21 -20.32 8.36
CA LYS A 195 -3.87 -19.86 7.96
C LYS A 195 -3.94 -18.48 7.32
N ASN A 196 -3.07 -17.58 7.76
CA ASN A 196 -2.68 -16.38 7.03
C ASN A 196 -1.39 -16.69 6.27
N ILE A 197 -1.33 -16.28 5.00
CA ILE A 197 -0.18 -16.53 4.15
C ILE A 197 0.31 -15.20 3.62
N PHE A 198 1.59 -14.93 3.84
CA PHE A 198 2.27 -13.73 3.38
C PHE A 198 3.34 -14.13 2.37
N SER A 199 3.37 -13.41 1.25
CA SER A 199 4.23 -13.77 0.13
C SER A 199 4.64 -12.60 -0.74
N VAL A 200 5.77 -12.82 -1.42
CA VAL A 200 6.44 -11.95 -2.40
C VAL A 200 6.59 -10.51 -1.92
N GLY A 201 7.64 -10.29 -1.14
CA GLY A 201 8.03 -8.94 -0.71
C GLY A 201 8.83 -8.95 0.58
N HIS A 202 8.93 -7.78 1.18
CA HIS A 202 9.51 -7.58 2.49
C HIS A 202 8.45 -7.32 3.56
N LEU A 203 8.73 -7.76 4.79
CA LEU A 203 8.01 -7.31 5.99
C LEU A 203 8.91 -6.33 6.74
N TYR A 204 8.37 -5.16 7.11
CA TYR A 204 9.11 -4.18 7.89
C TYR A 204 8.33 -3.59 9.05
N GLY A 205 8.95 -3.63 10.23
CA GLY A 205 8.49 -2.92 11.42
C GLY A 205 9.61 -2.03 11.96
N HIS A 206 9.40 -0.72 11.96
CA HIS A 206 10.43 0.24 12.38
C HIS A 206 10.85 0.08 13.85
N LYS A 207 9.94 -0.31 14.74
CA LYS A 207 10.18 -0.58 16.17
C LYS A 207 10.17 -2.08 16.51
N GLY A 208 10.02 -2.96 15.53
CA GLY A 208 9.99 -4.40 15.74
C GLY A 208 8.98 -5.12 14.87
N ILE A 209 9.13 -6.44 14.73
CA ILE A 209 8.16 -7.30 14.06
C ILE A 209 7.76 -8.42 15.01
N GLU A 210 6.47 -8.72 15.11
CA GLU A 210 6.01 -9.92 15.80
C GLU A 210 5.15 -10.81 14.89
N ILE A 211 5.41 -12.12 14.93
CA ILE A 211 4.80 -13.13 14.06
C ILE A 211 4.53 -14.39 14.90
N GLY A 212 3.38 -15.02 14.72
CA GLY A 212 3.07 -16.28 15.40
C GLY A 212 1.61 -16.52 15.66
N ARG A 213 1.37 -17.63 16.35
CA ARG A 213 0.06 -18.06 16.81
C ARG A 213 -0.07 -17.83 18.31
N ILE A 214 -0.58 -16.66 18.68
CA ILE A 214 -0.99 -16.35 20.04
C ILE A 214 -2.15 -15.35 19.98
N LEU A 215 -3.15 -15.53 20.83
CA LEU A 215 -4.26 -14.60 20.93
C LEU A 215 -4.72 -14.51 22.39
N MET A 216 -4.92 -13.29 22.86
CA MET A 216 -5.21 -12.96 24.25
C MET A 216 -6.50 -12.17 24.32
N SER A 217 -7.16 -12.18 25.47
CA SER A 217 -8.26 -11.27 25.80
C SER A 217 -8.00 -10.71 27.18
N LYS A 218 -7.84 -9.39 27.29
CA LYS A 218 -7.40 -8.73 28.53
C LYS A 218 -6.15 -9.40 29.10
N HIS A 219 -5.19 -9.68 28.23
CA HIS A 219 -3.93 -10.36 28.54
C HIS A 219 -4.03 -11.76 29.16
N ASN A 220 -5.18 -12.43 29.02
CA ASN A 220 -5.33 -13.84 29.34
C ASN A 220 -5.32 -14.68 28.07
N TYR A 221 -4.68 -15.84 28.09
CA TYR A 221 -4.72 -16.78 26.97
C TYR A 221 -6.17 -17.15 26.63
N THR A 222 -6.50 -17.10 25.35
CA THR A 222 -7.83 -17.52 24.86
C THR A 222 -7.71 -18.61 23.80
N SER A 223 -8.54 -18.57 22.76
CA SER A 223 -8.38 -19.44 21.59
C SER A 223 -7.04 -19.12 20.92
N PRO A 224 -6.34 -20.09 20.33
CA PRO A 224 -5.15 -19.79 19.55
C PRO A 224 -5.46 -18.83 18.38
N GLY A 225 -4.48 -17.98 18.02
CA GLY A 225 -4.55 -17.15 16.82
C GLY A 225 -4.49 -17.98 15.54
N THR A 226 -4.57 -17.35 14.36
CA THR A 226 -4.35 -18.06 13.09
C THR A 226 -2.88 -18.52 12.97
N ASP A 227 -2.66 -19.60 12.22
CA ASP A 227 -1.30 -19.97 11.82
C ASP A 227 -0.79 -18.94 10.80
N GLN A 228 0.48 -18.53 10.93
CA GLN A 228 1.13 -17.64 9.96
C GLN A 228 2.13 -18.46 9.15
N GLU A 229 2.03 -18.44 7.83
CA GLU A 229 3.02 -19.03 6.93
C GLU A 229 3.61 -17.95 6.02
N LEU A 230 4.93 -18.03 5.83
CA LEU A 230 5.68 -17.14 4.96
C LEU A 230 6.14 -17.94 3.74
N THR A 231 5.82 -17.48 2.55
CA THR A 231 6.25 -18.17 1.32
C THR A 231 6.82 -17.16 0.33
N GLU A 232 7.80 -17.56 -0.49
CA GLU A 232 8.45 -16.66 -1.46
C GLU A 232 8.89 -15.30 -0.88
N MET A 233 9.37 -15.27 0.37
CA MET A 233 9.75 -14.03 1.04
C MET A 233 11.14 -13.57 0.61
N ASN A 234 11.31 -12.26 0.43
CA ASN A 234 12.62 -11.67 0.16
C ASN A 234 13.38 -11.44 1.47
N ALA A 235 12.75 -10.79 2.45
CA ALA A 235 13.33 -10.59 3.78
C ALA A 235 12.28 -10.23 4.84
N ILE A 236 12.64 -10.46 6.10
CA ILE A 236 11.97 -9.91 7.29
C ILE A 236 12.92 -8.90 7.91
N ILE A 237 12.48 -7.66 8.12
CA ILE A 237 13.38 -6.56 8.48
C ILE A 237 12.82 -5.79 9.67
N SER A 238 13.60 -5.63 10.74
CA SER A 238 13.28 -4.73 11.86
C SER A 238 14.22 -3.54 11.89
N GLY A 239 13.67 -2.36 12.22
CA GLY A 239 14.42 -1.12 12.43
C GLY A 239 15.14 -1.10 13.77
N ASN A 240 14.60 -0.38 14.75
CA ASN A 240 15.20 -0.19 16.08
C ASN A 240 14.78 -1.27 17.11
N GLY A 241 13.91 -2.21 16.73
CA GLY A 241 13.40 -3.25 17.63
C GLY A 241 13.91 -4.66 17.32
N GLY A 242 13.35 -5.65 18.03
CA GLY A 242 13.59 -7.07 17.77
C GLY A 242 12.58 -7.70 16.80
N ILE A 243 12.83 -8.95 16.44
CA ILE A 243 11.91 -9.81 15.69
C ILE A 243 11.46 -10.95 16.61
N TYR A 244 10.16 -11.01 16.86
CA TYR A 244 9.53 -11.84 17.88
C TYR A 244 8.70 -12.94 17.21
N PHE A 245 9.11 -14.19 17.40
CA PHE A 245 8.38 -15.38 16.95
C PHE A 245 7.72 -16.07 18.15
N TYR A 246 6.39 -16.07 18.19
CA TYR A 246 5.62 -16.63 19.31
C TYR A 246 5.27 -18.12 19.15
N SER A 247 5.40 -18.66 17.95
CA SER A 247 5.22 -20.07 17.61
C SER A 247 6.19 -20.45 16.48
N PRO A 248 6.44 -21.74 16.23
CA PRO A 248 7.16 -22.15 15.03
C PRO A 248 6.47 -21.61 13.77
N ILE A 249 7.25 -21.00 12.87
CA ILE A 249 6.76 -20.45 11.60
C ILE A 249 7.34 -21.24 10.44
N LYS A 250 6.49 -21.67 9.51
CA LYS A 250 6.97 -22.18 8.22
C LYS A 250 7.32 -20.99 7.33
N ALA A 251 8.56 -20.97 6.84
CA ALA A 251 9.05 -19.92 5.98
C ALA A 251 9.75 -20.50 4.74
N LYS A 252 9.50 -19.89 3.57
CA LYS A 252 10.30 -20.11 2.37
C LYS A 252 10.90 -18.80 1.91
N PHE A 253 12.20 -18.78 1.71
CA PHE A 253 12.94 -17.61 1.21
C PHE A 253 13.63 -17.92 -0.12
N PHE A 254 13.78 -16.92 -0.98
CA PHE A 254 14.64 -17.06 -2.16
C PHE A 254 16.09 -17.25 -1.74
N ALA A 255 16.75 -18.31 -2.22
CA ALA A 255 18.17 -18.48 -2.03
C ALA A 255 18.94 -17.36 -2.74
N LYS A 256 20.06 -16.93 -2.15
CA LYS A 256 20.82 -15.78 -2.63
C LYS A 256 21.25 -16.00 -4.09
N ASN A 257 20.86 -15.08 -4.97
CA ASN A 257 21.18 -15.08 -6.41
C ASN A 257 20.67 -16.32 -7.17
N THR A 258 19.57 -16.93 -6.71
CA THR A 258 18.92 -18.03 -7.42
C THR A 258 17.40 -17.96 -7.27
N SER A 259 16.68 -18.46 -8.27
CA SER A 259 15.22 -18.63 -8.22
C SER A 259 14.74 -19.75 -7.30
N GLN A 260 15.66 -20.47 -6.62
CA GLN A 260 15.31 -21.59 -5.75
C GLN A 260 14.83 -21.12 -4.38
N LEU A 261 13.73 -21.71 -3.91
CA LEU A 261 13.21 -21.46 -2.55
C LEU A 261 13.88 -22.41 -1.54
N THR A 262 14.41 -21.84 -0.46
CA THR A 262 14.89 -22.61 0.69
C THR A 262 13.82 -22.60 1.78
N SER A 263 13.44 -23.78 2.27
CA SER A 263 12.41 -23.95 3.30
C SER A 263 13.02 -24.03 4.70
N PHE A 264 12.40 -23.34 5.66
CA PHE A 264 12.79 -23.31 7.06
C PHE A 264 11.58 -23.49 7.96
N THR A 265 11.81 -24.07 9.14
CA THR A 265 10.93 -23.90 10.28
C THR A 265 11.63 -22.97 11.26
N ILE A 266 11.18 -21.71 11.31
CA ILE A 266 11.72 -20.72 12.25
C ILE A 266 11.20 -21.08 13.64
N PRO A 267 12.06 -21.35 14.63
CA PRO A 267 11.61 -21.70 15.97
C PRO A 267 11.00 -20.50 16.69
N LYS A 268 10.12 -20.77 17.66
CA LYS A 268 9.72 -19.78 18.66
C LYS A 268 10.96 -19.24 19.36
N ASN A 269 11.09 -17.93 19.47
CA ASN A 269 12.23 -17.29 20.15
C ASN A 269 11.83 -16.42 21.35
N THR A 270 10.53 -16.20 21.57
CA THR A 270 10.03 -15.41 22.70
C THR A 270 8.62 -15.82 23.13
N THR A 271 8.17 -15.34 24.28
CA THR A 271 6.80 -15.50 24.79
C THR A 271 6.23 -14.14 25.13
N PHE A 272 5.01 -13.84 24.69
CA PHE A 272 4.34 -12.59 25.03
C PHE A 272 4.04 -12.54 26.54
N PRO A 273 4.36 -11.43 27.25
CA PRO A 273 4.10 -11.32 28.68
C PRO A 273 2.60 -11.12 28.96
N THR A 274 2.01 -11.98 29.80
CA THR A 274 0.60 -11.87 30.24
C THR A 274 0.37 -10.74 31.24
N ASN A 275 1.40 -10.27 31.94
CA ASN A 275 1.32 -9.15 32.87
C ASN A 275 2.43 -8.14 32.54
N GLY A 276 2.48 -7.70 31.28
CA GLY A 276 3.48 -6.77 30.79
C GLY A 276 3.40 -5.39 31.45
N LYS A 277 4.55 -4.71 31.53
CA LYS A 277 4.66 -3.31 31.94
C LYS A 277 4.57 -2.42 30.71
N TYR A 278 3.92 -1.28 30.86
CA TYR A 278 3.76 -0.29 29.80
C TYR A 278 4.26 1.07 30.29
N GLU A 279 4.81 1.88 29.39
CA GLU A 279 5.16 3.28 29.68
C GLU A 279 3.93 4.04 30.20
N ASP A 280 2.79 3.82 29.55
CA ASP A 280 1.48 4.28 30.00
C ASP A 280 0.46 3.14 29.87
N LYS A 281 -0.09 2.72 31.00
CA LYS A 281 -1.11 1.66 31.07
C LYS A 281 -2.40 2.03 30.32
N SER A 282 -2.69 3.32 30.14
CA SER A 282 -3.84 3.77 29.35
C SER A 282 -3.73 3.39 27.87
N LEU A 283 -2.53 3.11 27.38
CA LEU A 283 -2.24 2.75 25.99
C LEU A 283 -2.35 1.24 25.72
N GLU A 284 -2.47 0.41 26.75
CA GLU A 284 -2.57 -1.05 26.66
C GLU A 284 -3.69 -1.53 25.69
N PRO A 285 -4.95 -1.04 25.78
CA PRO A 285 -6.01 -1.44 24.84
C PRO A 285 -5.79 -1.01 23.38
N PHE A 286 -4.71 -0.26 23.12
CA PHE A 286 -4.40 0.36 21.83
C PHE A 286 -3.11 -0.22 21.22
N GLY A 287 -2.70 -1.39 21.72
CA GLY A 287 -1.51 -2.06 21.22
C GLY A 287 -0.21 -1.41 21.65
N ALA A 288 -0.16 -0.77 22.82
CA ALA A 288 1.13 -0.48 23.43
C ALA A 288 1.96 -1.75 23.53
N PHE A 289 3.26 -1.64 23.24
CA PHE A 289 4.16 -2.77 23.35
C PHE A 289 4.68 -2.89 24.79
N PRO A 290 4.74 -4.10 25.36
CA PRO A 290 5.30 -4.29 26.69
C PRO A 290 6.77 -3.86 26.75
N LEU A 291 7.15 -3.16 27.81
CA LEU A 291 8.52 -2.71 28.06
C LEU A 291 9.49 -3.88 28.11
N GLU A 292 9.08 -5.02 28.66
CA GLU A 292 9.88 -6.24 28.74
C GLU A 292 10.34 -6.75 27.38
N LEU A 293 9.49 -6.59 26.35
CA LEU A 293 9.84 -6.97 24.99
C LEU A 293 10.68 -5.89 24.32
N SER A 294 10.45 -4.60 24.60
CA SER A 294 11.24 -3.50 24.03
C SER A 294 12.71 -3.49 24.49
N GLU A 295 12.96 -3.96 25.72
CA GLU A 295 14.29 -4.01 26.34
C GLU A 295 15.06 -5.29 25.97
N THR A 296 14.39 -6.31 25.44
CA THR A 296 14.99 -7.60 25.11
C THR A 296 15.02 -7.87 23.61
N LEU A 297 16.12 -8.44 23.14
CA LEU A 297 16.29 -8.86 21.75
C LEU A 297 16.33 -10.38 21.70
N PRO A 298 15.25 -11.03 21.21
CA PRO A 298 15.28 -12.45 20.98
C PRO A 298 16.37 -12.83 19.97
N SER A 299 17.12 -13.90 20.25
CA SER A 299 18.12 -14.39 19.31
C SER A 299 17.49 -14.96 18.04
N ILE A 300 18.09 -14.67 16.89
CA ILE A 300 17.74 -15.26 15.60
C ILE A 300 18.76 -16.35 15.26
N PRO A 301 18.35 -17.54 14.79
CA PRO A 301 19.28 -18.57 14.32
C PRO A 301 20.25 -18.03 13.27
N GLU A 302 21.54 -18.35 13.39
CA GLU A 302 22.57 -17.91 12.43
C GLU A 302 22.24 -18.27 10.98
N THR A 303 21.58 -19.41 10.78
CA THR A 303 21.14 -19.88 9.46
C THR A 303 20.12 -18.96 8.80
N LEU A 304 19.41 -18.13 9.56
CA LEU A 304 18.34 -17.25 9.05
C LEU A 304 18.79 -15.79 8.87
N LYS A 305 19.95 -15.39 9.40
CA LYS A 305 20.49 -14.02 9.26
C LYS A 305 20.61 -13.49 7.82
N PRO A 306 20.79 -14.32 6.77
CA PRO A 306 20.76 -13.81 5.40
C PRO A 306 19.43 -13.17 4.98
N TRP A 307 18.30 -13.61 5.58
CA TRP A 307 16.95 -13.19 5.21
C TRP A 307 16.23 -12.40 6.31
N ILE A 308 16.65 -12.57 7.57
CA ILE A 308 16.08 -11.90 8.72
C ILE A 308 17.10 -10.88 9.21
N LYS A 309 16.77 -9.61 9.04
CA LYS A 309 17.62 -8.48 9.40
C LYS A 309 16.99 -7.71 10.53
N ASP A 310 17.74 -7.41 11.58
CA ASP A 310 17.22 -6.71 12.75
C ASP A 310 17.99 -5.41 13.03
N LYS A 311 17.76 -4.83 14.21
CA LYS A 311 18.41 -3.58 14.59
C LYS A 311 19.94 -3.62 14.61
N THR A 312 20.54 -4.80 14.71
CA THR A 312 22.00 -4.96 14.66
C THR A 312 22.56 -4.78 13.25
N ASP A 313 21.72 -4.90 12.22
CA ASP A 313 22.11 -4.67 10.82
C ASP A 313 22.08 -3.18 10.43
N GLY A 314 21.67 -2.28 11.33
CA GLY A 314 21.65 -0.83 11.08
C GLY A 314 20.63 -0.38 10.04
N ILE A 315 19.55 -1.15 9.84
CA ILE A 315 18.58 -0.91 8.77
C ILE A 315 17.41 -0.07 9.27
N SER A 316 17.49 1.24 9.10
CA SER A 316 16.37 2.16 9.41
C SER A 316 15.83 2.80 8.14
N ILE A 317 14.56 2.53 7.82
CA ILE A 317 13.81 3.23 6.78
C ILE A 317 12.92 4.23 7.49
N THR A 318 13.34 5.50 7.49
CA THR A 318 12.56 6.58 8.09
C THR A 318 11.28 6.82 7.26
N PRO A 319 10.09 6.75 7.86
CA PRO A 319 8.86 7.09 7.18
C PRO A 319 8.91 8.56 6.75
N ARG A 320 8.57 8.84 5.49
CA ARG A 320 8.50 10.20 4.95
C ARG A 320 7.06 10.56 4.62
N ASN A 321 6.74 11.84 4.75
CA ASN A 321 5.42 12.34 4.40
C ASN A 321 5.19 12.20 2.88
N PRO A 322 4.05 11.65 2.45
CA PRO A 322 3.57 11.80 1.09
C PRO A 322 3.45 13.28 0.71
N ALA A 323 3.62 13.59 -0.57
CA ALA A 323 3.55 14.94 -1.11
C ALA A 323 2.10 15.46 -1.21
N PHE A 324 1.37 15.51 -0.09
CA PHE A 324 -0.06 15.87 -0.03
C PHE A 324 -0.38 17.19 -0.73
N GLU A 325 0.43 18.24 -0.53
CA GLU A 325 0.21 19.54 -1.17
C GLU A 325 0.40 19.50 -2.68
N GLN A 326 1.30 18.65 -3.19
CA GLN A 326 1.48 18.48 -4.63
C GLN A 326 0.29 17.74 -5.23
N TYR A 327 -0.17 16.64 -4.61
CA TYR A 327 -1.39 15.95 -5.02
C TYR A 327 -2.59 16.89 -5.02
N LYS A 328 -2.74 17.71 -3.97
CA LYS A 328 -3.79 18.73 -3.88
C LYS A 328 -3.68 19.77 -5.00
N ALA A 329 -2.50 20.30 -5.26
CA ALA A 329 -2.29 21.27 -6.34
C ALA A 329 -2.59 20.69 -7.72
N VAL A 330 -2.20 19.44 -7.98
CA VAL A 330 -2.44 18.73 -9.25
C VAL A 330 -3.92 18.40 -9.44
N SER A 331 -4.61 17.98 -8.38
CA SER A 331 -6.06 17.69 -8.43
C SER A 331 -6.91 18.90 -8.83
N LYS A 332 -6.41 20.13 -8.59
CA LYS A 332 -7.06 21.39 -8.97
C LYS A 332 -6.78 21.83 -10.40
N LYS A 333 -5.80 21.21 -11.08
CA LYS A 333 -5.49 21.49 -12.49
C LYS A 333 -6.51 20.78 -13.38
N THR A 334 -6.60 21.22 -14.64
CA THR A 334 -7.45 20.60 -15.66
C THR A 334 -7.24 19.09 -15.71
N GLY A 335 -8.34 18.34 -15.67
CA GLY A 335 -8.31 16.89 -15.72
C GLY A 335 -8.03 16.20 -14.38
N GLY A 336 -8.04 16.90 -13.25
CA GLY A 336 -8.03 16.31 -11.89
C GLY A 336 -9.37 16.46 -11.16
N LEU A 337 -9.53 15.74 -10.05
CA LEU A 337 -10.71 15.86 -9.19
C LEU A 337 -10.32 16.32 -7.78
N PHE A 338 -10.75 17.53 -7.41
CA PHE A 338 -10.54 18.10 -6.08
C PHE A 338 -11.87 18.25 -5.32
N ILE A 339 -11.98 17.62 -4.15
CA ILE A 339 -13.14 17.71 -3.26
C ILE A 339 -12.74 18.51 -2.03
N SER A 340 -13.16 19.78 -1.97
CA SER A 340 -12.86 20.68 -0.84
C SER A 340 -13.64 20.32 0.43
N ASP A 341 -13.16 20.78 1.60
CA ASP A 341 -13.83 20.55 2.88
C ASP A 341 -15.21 21.25 2.95
N SER A 342 -15.42 22.31 2.18
CA SER A 342 -16.71 22.99 2.03
C SER A 342 -17.59 22.42 0.92
N SER A 343 -17.15 21.39 0.19
CA SER A 343 -17.93 20.81 -0.91
C SER A 343 -19.21 20.17 -0.41
N ASN A 344 -20.31 20.43 -1.12
CA ASN A 344 -21.60 19.73 -1.05
C ASN A 344 -21.92 19.08 -2.41
N SER A 345 -20.90 18.72 -3.19
CA SER A 345 -21.06 18.02 -4.48
C SER A 345 -21.79 16.69 -4.31
N GLU A 346 -22.28 16.12 -5.41
CA GLU A 346 -22.93 14.81 -5.46
C GLU A 346 -22.09 13.66 -4.87
N TYR A 347 -20.76 13.81 -4.84
CA TYR A 347 -19.85 12.84 -4.24
C TYR A 347 -19.89 12.83 -2.70
N VAL A 348 -20.41 13.88 -2.04
CA VAL A 348 -20.33 14.00 -0.58
C VAL A 348 -21.55 13.35 0.06
N VAL A 349 -21.29 12.35 0.89
CA VAL A 349 -22.31 11.59 1.63
C VAL A 349 -22.11 11.71 3.13
N LYS A 350 -23.20 11.54 3.86
CA LYS A 350 -23.14 11.22 5.28
C LYS A 350 -22.80 9.74 5.42
N TYR A 351 -21.65 9.42 6.02
CA TYR A 351 -21.18 8.04 6.18
C TYR A 351 -21.24 7.64 7.66
N ARG A 352 -22.11 6.70 7.99
CA ARG A 352 -22.38 6.21 9.36
C ARG A 352 -21.13 5.59 9.95
N MET A 353 -20.85 5.96 11.20
CA MET A 353 -19.69 5.49 11.96
C MET A 353 -20.11 4.88 13.30
N PRO A 354 -19.38 3.84 13.77
CA PRO A 354 -19.52 3.37 15.14
C PRO A 354 -19.19 4.46 16.15
N LYS A 355 -19.88 4.44 17.30
CA LYS A 355 -19.73 5.45 18.34
C LYS A 355 -18.32 5.41 18.94
N GLY A 356 -17.59 6.52 18.89
CA GLY A 356 -16.22 6.62 19.37
C GLY A 356 -15.17 6.78 18.27
N TRP A 357 -15.56 6.64 16.99
CA TRP A 357 -14.69 6.87 15.83
C TRP A 357 -14.46 8.35 15.51
N THR A 358 -15.31 9.25 15.99
CA THR A 358 -15.26 10.67 15.66
C THR A 358 -14.88 11.49 16.89
N GLY A 359 -14.02 12.50 16.69
CA GLY A 359 -13.58 13.39 17.77
C GLY A 359 -14.65 14.35 18.27
N ASP A 360 -15.68 14.60 17.46
CA ASP A 360 -16.82 15.44 17.81
C ASP A 360 -18.01 14.64 18.38
N GLY A 361 -17.85 13.32 18.55
CA GLY A 361 -18.86 12.43 19.10
C GLY A 361 -20.03 12.13 18.15
N LYS A 362 -20.01 12.58 16.90
CA LYS A 362 -21.04 12.25 15.92
C LYS A 362 -20.97 10.79 15.51
N ASN A 363 -22.11 10.18 15.22
CA ASN A 363 -22.19 8.82 14.68
C ASN A 363 -22.05 8.78 13.15
N TYR A 364 -21.41 9.77 12.54
CA TYR A 364 -21.18 9.84 11.11
C TYR A 364 -19.99 10.76 10.78
N LEU A 365 -19.43 10.58 9.58
CA LEU A 365 -18.47 11.47 8.93
C LEU A 365 -19.09 12.03 7.65
N ASN A 366 -18.61 13.19 7.20
CA ASN A 366 -18.88 13.66 5.84
C ASN A 366 -17.76 13.13 4.94
N ALA A 367 -18.07 12.18 4.08
CA ALA A 367 -17.09 11.52 3.24
C ALA A 367 -17.39 11.72 1.75
N ALA A 368 -16.35 11.74 0.92
CA ALA A 368 -16.49 11.59 -0.51
C ALA A 368 -16.69 10.09 -0.83
N TYR A 369 -17.85 9.72 -1.37
CA TYR A 369 -18.13 8.36 -1.83
C TYR A 369 -17.71 8.22 -3.29
N LEU A 370 -16.66 7.44 -3.51
CA LEU A 370 -16.03 7.20 -4.80
C LEU A 370 -16.20 5.73 -5.18
N ASP A 371 -17.25 5.45 -5.93
CA ASP A 371 -17.59 4.13 -6.44
C ASP A 371 -17.30 4.11 -7.94
N PHE A 372 -16.23 3.40 -8.32
CA PHE A 372 -15.84 3.28 -9.72
C PHE A 372 -16.71 2.28 -10.49
N GLY A 373 -17.73 1.70 -9.85
CA GLY A 373 -18.58 0.69 -10.44
C GLY A 373 -17.92 -0.67 -10.50
N SER A 374 -18.65 -1.63 -11.06
CA SER A 374 -18.19 -3.00 -11.23
C SER A 374 -18.57 -3.48 -12.64
N ASN A 375 -18.30 -4.75 -12.90
CA ASN A 375 -18.80 -5.41 -14.09
C ASN A 375 -20.34 -5.55 -14.06
N ILE A 376 -20.97 -5.40 -12.90
CA ILE A 376 -22.42 -5.55 -12.68
C ILE A 376 -23.18 -4.22 -12.80
N ARG A 377 -22.60 -3.10 -12.39
CA ARG A 377 -23.27 -1.80 -12.39
C ARG A 377 -22.31 -0.65 -12.65
N ASN A 378 -22.86 0.50 -13.01
CA ASN A 378 -22.08 1.72 -13.20
C ASN A 378 -21.62 2.31 -11.87
N GLY A 379 -20.49 3.00 -11.91
CA GLY A 379 -19.98 3.80 -10.80
C GLY A 379 -20.64 5.18 -10.74
N ASN A 380 -20.40 5.90 -9.64
CA ASN A 380 -20.74 7.30 -9.54
C ASN A 380 -19.58 8.22 -9.94
N VAL A 381 -18.37 7.70 -10.09
CA VAL A 381 -17.16 8.46 -10.42
C VAL A 381 -16.33 7.76 -11.49
N GLU A 382 -15.75 8.55 -12.39
CA GLU A 382 -14.75 8.11 -13.35
C GLU A 382 -13.35 8.54 -12.91
N VAL A 383 -12.33 7.82 -13.37
CA VAL A 383 -10.95 8.24 -13.12
C VAL A 383 -10.66 9.53 -13.89
N PRO A 384 -10.23 10.61 -13.22
CA PRO A 384 -9.96 11.88 -13.90
C PRO A 384 -8.79 11.73 -14.87
N ALA A 385 -8.75 12.52 -15.94
CA ALA A 385 -7.78 12.37 -17.03
C ALA A 385 -6.30 12.45 -16.60
N ASN A 386 -5.99 13.18 -15.53
CA ASN A 386 -4.64 13.26 -14.97
C ASN A 386 -4.35 12.21 -13.89
N GLY A 387 -5.31 11.33 -13.59
CA GLY A 387 -5.20 10.23 -12.64
C GLY A 387 -5.15 10.65 -11.17
N VAL A 388 -5.44 11.90 -10.80
CA VAL A 388 -5.34 12.38 -9.40
C VAL A 388 -6.69 12.82 -8.85
N ILE A 389 -7.09 12.16 -7.77
CA ILE A 389 -8.24 12.53 -6.93
C ILE A 389 -7.70 12.96 -5.56
N TYR A 390 -8.08 14.15 -5.10
CA TYR A 390 -7.74 14.63 -3.76
C TYR A 390 -8.99 15.12 -3.03
N SER A 391 -9.18 14.69 -1.78
CA SER A 391 -10.24 15.17 -0.91
C SER A 391 -9.69 15.77 0.38
N ASP A 392 -10.18 16.94 0.76
CA ASP A 392 -9.98 17.49 2.11
C ASP A 392 -10.85 16.75 3.17
N LYS A 393 -11.79 15.91 2.72
CA LYS A 393 -12.68 15.09 3.55
C LYS A 393 -12.20 13.65 3.64
N ASP A 394 -12.86 12.86 4.48
CA ASP A 394 -12.76 11.40 4.43
C ASP A 394 -13.22 10.90 3.05
N ILE A 395 -12.75 9.72 2.63
CA ILE A 395 -13.17 9.09 1.37
C ILE A 395 -13.67 7.68 1.67
N VAL A 396 -14.72 7.24 0.99
CA VAL A 396 -15.13 5.83 0.90
C VAL A 396 -14.87 5.40 -0.54
N ILE A 397 -14.10 4.33 -0.75
CA ILE A 397 -13.77 3.81 -2.08
C ILE A 397 -14.27 2.38 -2.26
N LYS A 398 -14.69 2.06 -3.49
CA LYS A 398 -14.92 0.70 -3.98
C LYS A 398 -14.98 0.66 -5.51
N GLY A 399 -15.00 -0.54 -6.08
CA GLY A 399 -15.16 -0.77 -7.50
C GLY A 399 -13.86 -0.69 -8.29
N ASN A 400 -14.00 -0.64 -9.62
CA ASN A 400 -12.91 -0.89 -10.57
C ASN A 400 -12.52 0.39 -11.32
N PRO A 401 -11.45 1.11 -10.94
CA PRO A 401 -10.95 2.22 -11.72
C PRO A 401 -10.60 1.79 -13.15
N THR A 402 -10.83 2.67 -14.12
CA THR A 402 -10.66 2.38 -15.56
C THR A 402 -9.29 2.80 -16.10
N SER A 403 -8.46 3.43 -15.27
CA SER A 403 -7.08 3.81 -15.58
C SER A 403 -6.27 3.99 -14.28
N ASN A 404 -4.95 4.21 -14.40
CA ASN A 404 -4.07 4.42 -13.26
C ASN A 404 -4.55 5.63 -12.42
N VAL A 405 -4.61 5.48 -11.10
CA VAL A 405 -5.20 6.47 -10.21
C VAL A 405 -4.44 6.62 -8.89
N SER A 406 -4.30 7.87 -8.44
CA SER A 406 -3.90 8.24 -7.08
C SER A 406 -5.09 8.86 -6.36
N ILE A 407 -5.55 8.19 -5.30
CA ILE A 407 -6.67 8.63 -4.45
C ILE A 407 -6.10 9.08 -3.11
N VAL A 408 -6.20 10.37 -2.82
CA VAL A 408 -5.55 10.98 -1.66
C VAL A 408 -6.57 11.70 -0.78
N SER A 409 -6.57 11.39 0.51
CA SER A 409 -7.42 12.05 1.51
C SER A 409 -6.56 12.80 2.54
N ALA A 410 -6.99 14.01 2.89
CA ALA A 410 -6.48 14.73 4.05
C ALA A 410 -6.97 14.15 5.39
N LYS A 411 -7.90 13.18 5.36
CA LYS A 411 -8.49 12.48 6.52
C LYS A 411 -8.36 10.96 6.34
N ASN A 412 -9.41 10.18 6.64
CA ASN A 412 -9.42 8.72 6.51
C ASN A 412 -9.90 8.28 5.11
N ILE A 413 -9.51 7.08 4.71
CA ILE A 413 -10.08 6.38 3.55
C ILE A 413 -10.66 5.04 4.02
N PHE A 414 -11.91 4.80 3.68
CA PHE A 414 -12.62 3.54 3.92
C PHE A 414 -12.68 2.73 2.63
N VAL A 415 -12.23 1.48 2.67
CA VAL A 415 -12.33 0.53 1.55
C VAL A 415 -13.55 -0.36 1.82
N ALA A 416 -14.63 -0.13 1.08
CA ALA A 416 -15.95 -0.70 1.36
C ALA A 416 -16.37 -1.69 0.26
N GLY A 417 -15.68 -2.83 0.21
CA GLY A 417 -15.90 -3.89 -0.78
C GLY A 417 -14.71 -4.13 -1.69
N ASP A 418 -14.96 -4.81 -2.81
CA ASP A 418 -13.93 -5.08 -3.81
C ASP A 418 -13.40 -3.79 -4.43
N PHE A 419 -12.09 -3.77 -4.67
CA PHE A 419 -11.43 -2.62 -5.25
C PHE A 419 -10.38 -3.04 -6.28
N ASN A 420 -10.54 -2.51 -7.50
CA ASN A 420 -9.60 -2.63 -8.61
C ASN A 420 -9.40 -4.08 -9.07
N GLN A 421 -10.49 -4.81 -9.34
CA GLN A 421 -10.50 -6.19 -9.81
C GLN A 421 -11.54 -6.36 -10.94
N ARG A 422 -11.21 -5.87 -12.14
CA ARG A 422 -12.12 -5.83 -13.30
C ARG A 422 -12.11 -7.14 -14.08
N GLY A 423 -13.26 -7.56 -14.60
CA GLY A 423 -13.36 -8.63 -15.61
C GLY A 423 -13.59 -8.08 -17.03
N ASP A 424 -13.23 -8.84 -18.06
CA ASP A 424 -13.57 -8.51 -19.44
C ASP A 424 -15.01 -8.91 -19.80
N ARG A 425 -15.84 -7.91 -20.17
CA ARG A 425 -17.25 -8.16 -20.56
C ARG A 425 -17.37 -8.85 -21.92
N ASP A 426 -16.32 -8.80 -22.75
CA ASP A 426 -16.29 -9.51 -24.02
C ASP A 426 -15.91 -10.99 -23.84
N ASN A 427 -15.32 -11.33 -22.68
CA ASN A 427 -15.06 -12.72 -22.29
C ASN A 427 -16.26 -13.32 -21.55
N ILE A 428 -16.58 -14.57 -21.87
CA ILE A 428 -17.61 -15.31 -21.17
C ILE A 428 -17.21 -15.67 -19.76
N ASP A 429 -15.94 -15.98 -19.51
CA ASP A 429 -15.48 -16.39 -18.18
C ASP A 429 -15.45 -15.22 -17.18
N GLU A 430 -15.37 -13.98 -17.66
CA GLU A 430 -15.09 -12.80 -16.84
C GLU A 430 -16.24 -11.78 -16.83
N PHE A 431 -17.39 -12.16 -17.38
CA PHE A 431 -18.47 -11.23 -17.69
C PHE A 431 -18.94 -10.40 -16.49
N TYR A 432 -19.09 -11.04 -15.33
CA TYR A 432 -19.55 -10.39 -14.10
C TYR A 432 -18.44 -9.91 -13.18
N CYS A 433 -17.24 -10.47 -13.27
CA CYS A 433 -16.10 -10.12 -12.44
C CYS A 433 -14.82 -10.82 -12.95
N PHE A 434 -13.68 -10.46 -12.38
CA PHE A 434 -12.46 -11.25 -12.54
C PHE A 434 -12.68 -12.68 -11.98
N PRO A 435 -12.30 -13.75 -12.70
CA PRO A 435 -12.49 -15.12 -12.22
C PRO A 435 -11.74 -15.39 -10.91
N GLN A 436 -12.41 -16.04 -9.95
CA GLN A 436 -11.85 -16.37 -8.64
C GLN A 436 -11.72 -17.90 -8.47
N ASP A 437 -11.25 -18.57 -9.52
CA ASP A 437 -11.19 -20.04 -9.55
C ASP A 437 -9.98 -20.59 -8.77
N TYR A 438 -10.19 -21.72 -8.10
CA TYR A 438 -9.19 -22.44 -7.31
C TYR A 438 -9.00 -23.87 -7.85
N GLU A 439 -7.80 -24.45 -7.67
CA GLU A 439 -7.54 -25.86 -8.05
C GLU A 439 -8.32 -26.84 -7.15
N GLY A 440 -8.52 -26.47 -5.90
CA GLY A 440 -9.21 -27.20 -4.84
C GLY A 440 -10.31 -26.37 -4.18
N ASN A 441 -9.97 -25.29 -3.45
CA ASN A 441 -10.93 -24.30 -2.94
C ASN A 441 -10.24 -23.10 -2.27
N ALA A 442 -11.00 -22.02 -2.09
CA ALA A 442 -10.57 -20.79 -1.42
C ALA A 442 -10.11 -20.92 0.04
N LEU A 443 -10.35 -22.00 0.78
CA LEU A 443 -9.80 -22.17 2.13
C LEU A 443 -8.52 -23.01 2.16
N LYS A 444 -8.36 -23.92 1.20
CA LYS A 444 -7.24 -24.85 1.07
C LYS A 444 -6.08 -24.25 0.27
N ASP A 445 -6.39 -23.64 -0.87
CA ASP A 445 -5.38 -23.15 -1.79
C ASP A 445 -4.87 -21.77 -1.41
N HIS A 446 -3.63 -21.48 -1.76
CA HIS A 446 -2.96 -20.24 -1.35
C HIS A 446 -3.14 -19.12 -2.37
N THR A 447 -3.46 -19.48 -3.61
CA THR A 447 -3.65 -18.58 -4.75
C THR A 447 -4.73 -19.14 -5.68
N TYR A 448 -5.17 -18.35 -6.65
CA TYR A 448 -6.05 -18.81 -7.71
C TYR A 448 -5.38 -19.88 -8.56
N ASN A 449 -6.16 -20.58 -9.39
CA ASN A 449 -5.66 -21.56 -10.33
C ASN A 449 -4.71 -20.94 -11.37
N LYS A 450 -4.08 -21.80 -12.20
CA LYS A 450 -3.06 -21.33 -13.14
C LYS A 450 -3.60 -20.36 -14.20
N ASP A 451 -4.85 -20.51 -14.61
CA ASP A 451 -5.48 -19.68 -15.65
C ASP A 451 -5.72 -18.26 -15.13
N CYS A 452 -6.29 -18.11 -13.94
CA CYS A 452 -6.46 -16.81 -13.29
C CYS A 452 -5.11 -16.12 -13.05
N GLN A 453 -4.07 -16.84 -12.62
CA GLN A 453 -2.72 -16.28 -12.48
C GLN A 453 -2.14 -15.77 -13.81
N ASN A 454 -2.47 -16.42 -14.93
CA ASN A 454 -2.02 -15.96 -16.24
C ASN A 454 -2.73 -14.66 -16.65
N LEU A 455 -4.02 -14.50 -16.32
CA LEU A 455 -4.74 -13.24 -16.55
C LEU A 455 -4.06 -12.07 -15.82
N LEU A 456 -3.67 -12.27 -14.55
CA LEU A 456 -2.94 -11.26 -13.78
C LEU A 456 -1.58 -10.89 -14.41
N LYS A 457 -0.83 -11.88 -14.90
CA LYS A 457 0.46 -11.67 -15.58
C LYS A 457 0.31 -10.92 -16.91
N ASN A 458 -0.83 -11.08 -17.59
CA ASN A 458 -1.08 -10.49 -18.90
C ASN A 458 -1.40 -9.00 -18.86
N ASP A 459 -1.81 -8.42 -17.72
CA ASP A 459 -2.11 -6.99 -17.56
C ASP A 459 -0.97 -6.06 -17.99
N VAL A 460 0.27 -6.56 -18.01
CA VAL A 460 1.46 -5.81 -18.47
C VAL A 460 1.45 -5.59 -19.99
N ASN A 461 1.00 -6.58 -20.77
CA ASN A 461 1.17 -6.65 -22.22
C ASN A 461 -0.16 -6.68 -23.00
N SER A 462 -1.30 -6.66 -22.31
CA SER A 462 -2.63 -6.76 -22.90
C SER A 462 -3.27 -5.38 -23.14
N ASP A 463 -4.08 -5.28 -24.19
CA ASP A 463 -4.92 -4.12 -24.47
C ASP A 463 -6.01 -3.94 -23.39
N PHE A 464 -6.57 -5.05 -22.90
CA PHE A 464 -7.45 -5.07 -21.73
C PHE A 464 -6.64 -5.33 -20.45
N LYS A 465 -6.90 -4.54 -19.42
CA LYS A 465 -6.30 -4.71 -18.08
C LYS A 465 -7.38 -4.95 -17.05
N HIS A 466 -7.20 -6.02 -16.27
CA HIS A 466 -8.05 -6.36 -15.15
C HIS A 466 -7.74 -5.44 -13.95
N HIS A 467 -6.49 -5.03 -13.81
CA HIS A 467 -6.01 -4.21 -12.70
C HIS A 467 -5.23 -3.01 -13.23
N PHE A 468 -5.50 -1.83 -12.67
CA PHE A 468 -4.73 -0.62 -12.91
C PHE A 468 -3.85 -0.27 -11.73
N ALA A 469 -2.84 0.57 -11.96
CA ALA A 469 -2.01 1.06 -10.88
C ALA A 469 -2.83 2.00 -9.98
N ALA A 470 -3.20 1.53 -8.79
CA ALA A 470 -3.94 2.30 -7.81
C ALA A 470 -3.06 2.61 -6.59
N THR A 471 -2.92 3.89 -6.26
CA THR A 471 -2.26 4.36 -5.03
C THR A 471 -3.29 5.07 -4.15
N VAL A 472 -3.54 4.53 -2.96
CA VAL A 472 -4.54 5.05 -2.01
C VAL A 472 -3.80 5.58 -0.79
N ILE A 473 -3.88 6.90 -0.54
CA ILE A 473 -3.12 7.58 0.51
C ILE A 473 -4.06 8.31 1.46
N ALA A 474 -4.11 7.87 2.71
CA ALA A 474 -4.80 8.58 3.77
C ALA A 474 -3.80 9.29 4.69
N ARG A 475 -3.99 10.59 4.92
CA ARG A 475 -3.26 11.32 5.97
C ARG A 475 -3.56 10.76 7.36
N GLU A 476 -4.78 10.28 7.57
CA GLU A 476 -5.15 9.55 8.77
C GLU A 476 -5.04 8.04 8.53
N ARG A 477 -6.16 7.35 8.30
CA ARG A 477 -6.22 5.88 8.28
C ARG A 477 -6.72 5.34 6.96
N ILE A 478 -6.19 4.18 6.58
CA ILE A 478 -6.92 3.23 5.74
C ILE A 478 -7.74 2.32 6.66
N VAL A 479 -9.04 2.19 6.38
CA VAL A 479 -9.99 1.39 7.15
C VAL A 479 -10.72 0.45 6.23
N TYR A 480 -10.67 -0.86 6.48
CA TYR A 480 -11.46 -1.83 5.72
C TYR A 480 -12.85 -1.98 6.34
N ASP A 481 -13.89 -1.79 5.54
CA ASP A 481 -15.29 -1.87 5.98
C ASP A 481 -15.96 -3.14 5.45
N TYR A 482 -16.32 -4.02 6.38
CA TYR A 482 -16.95 -5.32 6.09
C TYR A 482 -18.42 -5.38 6.48
N ARG A 483 -19.07 -4.25 6.78
CA ARG A 483 -20.45 -4.24 7.33
C ARG A 483 -21.53 -4.67 6.33
N SER A 484 -21.26 -4.48 5.04
CA SER A 484 -22.25 -4.59 3.96
C SER A 484 -21.93 -5.79 3.07
N PRO A 485 -22.69 -6.89 3.12
CA PRO A 485 -22.50 -7.99 2.19
C PRO A 485 -22.84 -7.61 0.75
N VAL A 486 -23.66 -6.58 0.52
CA VAL A 486 -23.95 -6.09 -0.84
C VAL A 486 -22.71 -5.44 -1.45
N ASP A 487 -21.94 -4.71 -0.65
CA ASP A 487 -20.72 -4.08 -1.13
C ASP A 487 -19.53 -5.04 -1.14
N CYS A 488 -19.44 -5.93 -0.14
CA CYS A 488 -18.33 -6.87 0.01
C CYS A 488 -18.39 -8.06 -0.95
N PHE A 489 -19.58 -8.54 -1.31
CA PHE A 489 -19.74 -9.80 -2.04
C PHE A 489 -20.59 -9.62 -3.30
N GLU A 490 -20.52 -8.44 -3.94
CA GLU A 490 -21.31 -8.12 -5.13
C GLU A 490 -21.09 -9.15 -6.25
N ASN A 491 -19.84 -9.55 -6.46
CA ASN A 491 -19.40 -10.46 -7.51
C ASN A 491 -19.91 -11.89 -7.29
N GLU A 492 -20.08 -12.31 -6.03
CA GLU A 492 -20.52 -13.65 -5.66
C GLU A 492 -22.04 -13.73 -5.49
N LEU A 493 -22.69 -12.66 -5.04
CA LEU A 493 -24.12 -12.63 -4.77
C LEU A 493 -24.95 -12.39 -6.03
N PHE A 494 -24.45 -11.61 -7.00
CA PHE A 494 -25.19 -11.33 -8.23
C PHE A 494 -25.47 -12.60 -9.07
N PRO A 495 -24.49 -13.49 -9.33
CA PRO A 495 -24.76 -14.75 -10.02
C PRO A 495 -25.78 -15.64 -9.30
N VAL A 496 -25.75 -15.65 -7.96
CA VAL A 496 -26.72 -16.39 -7.14
C VAL A 496 -28.12 -15.81 -7.27
N LEU A 497 -28.26 -14.47 -7.26
CA LEU A 497 -29.53 -13.80 -7.51
C LEU A 497 -30.10 -14.19 -8.88
N LYS A 498 -29.27 -14.08 -9.92
CA LYS A 498 -29.65 -14.40 -11.31
C LYS A 498 -30.09 -15.86 -11.43
N TYR A 499 -29.32 -16.78 -10.87
CA TYR A 499 -29.65 -18.21 -10.84
C TYR A 499 -30.95 -18.50 -10.09
N LYS A 500 -31.17 -17.90 -8.91
CA LYS A 500 -32.38 -18.14 -8.11
C LYS A 500 -33.63 -17.57 -8.76
N LEU A 501 -33.53 -16.41 -9.41
CA LEU A 501 -34.64 -15.87 -10.18
C LEU A 501 -34.96 -16.79 -11.38
N ALA A 502 -33.94 -17.25 -12.11
CA ALA A 502 -34.11 -18.15 -13.25
C ALA A 502 -34.75 -19.48 -12.83
N GLU A 503 -34.29 -20.08 -11.75
CA GLU A 503 -34.87 -21.31 -11.18
C GLU A 503 -36.36 -21.11 -10.85
N HIS A 504 -36.69 -19.97 -10.25
CA HIS A 504 -38.06 -19.66 -9.82
C HIS A 504 -39.02 -19.46 -11.00
N ILE A 505 -38.60 -18.74 -12.05
CA ILE A 505 -39.47 -18.47 -13.21
C ILE A 505 -39.58 -19.65 -14.18
N THR A 506 -38.51 -20.46 -14.31
CA THR A 506 -38.48 -21.60 -15.23
C THR A 506 -38.98 -22.89 -14.59
N GLU A 507 -39.03 -22.96 -13.25
CA GLU A 507 -39.23 -24.20 -12.48
C GLU A 507 -38.28 -25.33 -12.89
N ASN A 508 -37.08 -24.96 -13.36
CA ASN A 508 -36.08 -25.88 -13.87
C ASN A 508 -34.69 -25.51 -13.36
N GLU A 509 -34.30 -26.13 -12.24
CA GLU A 509 -32.99 -25.90 -11.62
C GLU A 509 -31.83 -26.20 -12.58
N ALA A 510 -31.93 -27.25 -13.39
CA ALA A 510 -30.87 -27.65 -14.31
C ALA A 510 -30.67 -26.61 -15.42
N LEU A 511 -31.77 -26.10 -16.00
CA LEU A 511 -31.72 -25.04 -17.01
C LEU A 511 -31.17 -23.74 -16.42
N ALA A 512 -31.66 -23.35 -15.25
CA ALA A 512 -31.20 -22.15 -14.55
C ALA A 512 -29.70 -22.23 -14.23
N LYS A 513 -29.23 -23.39 -13.73
CA LYS A 513 -27.81 -23.62 -13.47
C LYS A 513 -26.98 -23.53 -14.74
N ALA A 514 -27.37 -24.23 -15.79
CA ALA A 514 -26.66 -24.24 -17.07
C ALA A 514 -26.51 -22.82 -17.64
N ASN A 515 -27.58 -22.02 -17.56
CA ASN A 515 -27.65 -20.69 -18.10
C ASN A 515 -26.87 -19.64 -17.29
N CYS A 516 -27.08 -19.65 -15.96
CA CYS A 516 -26.66 -18.57 -15.08
C CYS A 516 -25.33 -18.84 -14.37
N LEU A 517 -24.99 -20.10 -14.14
CA LEU A 517 -23.77 -20.49 -13.40
C LEU A 517 -22.74 -21.17 -14.31
N GLU A 518 -23.14 -22.10 -15.17
CA GLU A 518 -22.23 -22.86 -16.06
C GLU A 518 -21.92 -22.14 -17.39
N LYS A 519 -22.11 -20.82 -17.43
CA LYS A 519 -21.63 -19.95 -18.52
C LYS A 519 -22.18 -20.29 -19.93
N ASN A 520 -23.34 -20.94 -20.08
CA ASN A 520 -23.88 -21.28 -21.41
C ASN A 520 -24.66 -20.13 -22.11
N ARG A 521 -25.07 -19.07 -21.40
CA ARG A 521 -25.80 -17.90 -21.93
C ARG A 521 -26.97 -18.22 -22.90
N SER A 522 -27.67 -19.34 -22.69
CA SER A 522 -28.83 -19.74 -23.50
C SER A 522 -30.05 -18.82 -23.32
N SER A 523 -31.13 -19.03 -24.07
CA SER A 523 -32.42 -18.42 -23.72
C SER A 523 -33.07 -19.15 -22.53
N LEU A 524 -33.91 -18.43 -21.80
CA LEU A 524 -34.74 -18.94 -20.70
C LEU A 524 -36.20 -18.76 -21.06
N LYS A 525 -37.00 -19.81 -20.91
CA LYS A 525 -38.45 -19.73 -21.09
C LYS A 525 -39.15 -19.87 -19.75
N ALA A 526 -39.96 -18.88 -19.41
CA ALA A 526 -40.83 -18.94 -18.25
C ALA A 526 -41.77 -20.15 -18.36
N SER A 527 -42.01 -20.80 -17.22
CA SER A 527 -42.98 -21.89 -17.11
C SER A 527 -44.44 -21.40 -17.07
N SER A 528 -44.63 -20.09 -16.91
CA SER A 528 -45.95 -19.44 -16.89
C SER A 528 -46.53 -19.42 -18.29
N THR A 529 -47.86 -19.57 -18.40
CA THR A 529 -48.56 -19.50 -19.70
C THR A 529 -49.35 -18.20 -19.85
N THR A 530 -49.54 -17.47 -18.75
CA THR A 530 -50.18 -16.14 -18.72
C THR A 530 -49.31 -15.15 -17.94
N VAL A 531 -49.58 -13.85 -18.14
CA VAL A 531 -48.87 -12.80 -17.41
C VAL A 531 -49.28 -12.76 -15.93
N GLU A 532 -50.51 -13.15 -15.62
CA GLU A 532 -51.02 -13.31 -14.26
C GLU A 532 -50.25 -14.40 -13.51
N ASP A 533 -50.10 -15.59 -14.11
CA ASP A 533 -49.31 -16.69 -13.52
C ASP A 533 -47.86 -16.25 -13.27
N PHE A 534 -47.28 -15.53 -14.22
CA PHE A 534 -45.92 -15.01 -14.07
C PHE A 534 -45.82 -14.02 -12.90
N SER A 535 -46.80 -13.12 -12.77
CA SER A 535 -46.84 -12.13 -11.69
C SER A 535 -46.96 -12.80 -10.31
N GLU A 536 -47.80 -13.83 -10.17
CA GLU A 536 -47.90 -14.61 -8.92
C GLU A 536 -46.57 -15.32 -8.57
N LYS A 537 -45.84 -15.80 -9.58
CA LYS A 537 -44.49 -16.37 -9.37
C LYS A 537 -43.52 -15.31 -8.88
N ILE A 538 -43.50 -14.12 -9.48
CA ILE A 538 -42.66 -13.03 -9.01
C ILE A 538 -43.05 -12.59 -7.58
N ASP A 539 -44.35 -12.55 -7.25
CA ASP A 539 -44.81 -12.29 -5.88
C ASP A 539 -44.23 -13.31 -4.90
N SER A 540 -44.33 -14.60 -5.21
CA SER A 540 -43.78 -15.66 -4.36
C SER A 540 -42.25 -15.60 -4.24
N PHE A 541 -41.54 -15.15 -5.28
CA PHE A 541 -40.08 -14.93 -5.20
C PHE A 541 -39.74 -13.91 -4.11
N PHE A 542 -40.47 -12.78 -4.06
CA PHE A 542 -40.23 -11.74 -3.06
C PHE A 542 -40.62 -12.14 -1.63
N THR A 543 -41.41 -13.20 -1.44
CA THR A 543 -41.62 -13.77 -0.10
C THR A 543 -40.35 -14.43 0.47
N LEU A 544 -39.49 -14.96 -0.41
CA LEU A 544 -38.23 -15.62 -0.06
C LEU A 544 -37.05 -14.65 -0.08
N PHE A 545 -37.00 -13.79 -1.09
CA PHE A 545 -35.95 -12.81 -1.34
C PHE A 545 -36.56 -11.41 -1.19
N LYS A 546 -36.74 -10.98 0.06
CA LYS A 546 -37.44 -9.73 0.39
C LYS A 546 -36.67 -8.48 -0.03
N LEU A 547 -37.36 -7.52 -0.63
CA LEU A 547 -36.88 -6.15 -0.88
C LEU A 547 -37.24 -5.20 0.27
N ASP A 548 -36.75 -3.96 0.17
CA ASP A 548 -36.86 -2.97 1.24
C ASP A 548 -38.26 -2.38 1.43
N SER A 549 -39.05 -2.23 0.37
CA SER A 549 -40.37 -1.62 0.43
C SER A 549 -41.35 -2.21 -0.58
N GLU A 550 -42.65 -2.18 -0.24
CA GLU A 550 -43.74 -2.54 -1.15
C GLU A 550 -43.69 -1.72 -2.45
N SER A 551 -43.27 -0.45 -2.38
CA SER A 551 -43.11 0.40 -3.57
C SER A 551 -41.97 -0.02 -4.50
N SER A 552 -40.81 -0.38 -3.94
CA SER A 552 -39.67 -0.87 -4.74
C SER A 552 -40.02 -2.21 -5.38
N GLU A 553 -40.67 -3.08 -4.60
CA GLU A 553 -41.14 -4.37 -5.07
C GLU A 553 -42.19 -4.23 -6.20
N ALA A 554 -43.18 -3.34 -6.04
CA ALA A 554 -44.17 -3.06 -7.07
C ALA A 554 -43.54 -2.54 -8.38
N SER A 555 -42.54 -1.66 -8.28
CA SER A 555 -41.82 -1.14 -9.46
C SER A 555 -41.09 -2.25 -10.21
N ILE A 556 -40.38 -3.13 -9.50
CA ILE A 556 -39.67 -4.26 -10.12
C ILE A 556 -40.66 -5.26 -10.74
N LYS A 557 -41.76 -5.57 -10.04
CA LYS A 557 -42.82 -6.43 -10.56
C LYS A 557 -43.40 -5.91 -11.87
N GLU A 558 -43.71 -4.63 -11.94
CA GLU A 558 -44.25 -4.01 -13.16
C GLU A 558 -43.24 -4.04 -14.31
N SER A 559 -41.94 -3.77 -14.03
CA SER A 559 -40.88 -3.90 -15.03
C SER A 559 -40.78 -5.34 -15.55
N PHE A 560 -40.77 -6.33 -14.66
CA PHE A 560 -40.67 -7.74 -15.03
C PHE A 560 -41.89 -8.21 -15.82
N LYS A 561 -43.09 -7.77 -15.41
CA LYS A 561 -44.34 -8.05 -16.12
C LYS A 561 -44.28 -7.54 -17.55
N LYS A 562 -43.87 -6.29 -17.75
CA LYS A 562 -43.72 -5.69 -19.08
C LYS A 562 -42.71 -6.45 -19.92
N ILE A 563 -41.58 -6.85 -19.35
CA ILE A 563 -40.56 -7.61 -20.06
C ILE A 563 -41.09 -9.00 -20.45
N TYR A 564 -41.88 -9.65 -19.60
CA TYR A 564 -42.58 -10.90 -19.93
C TYR A 564 -43.52 -10.72 -21.13
N GLU A 565 -44.38 -9.69 -21.12
CA GLU A 565 -45.33 -9.41 -22.19
C GLU A 565 -44.64 -9.08 -23.52
N GLU A 566 -43.56 -8.29 -23.49
CA GLU A 566 -42.79 -7.89 -24.68
C GLU A 566 -42.03 -9.05 -25.34
N ASN A 567 -41.72 -10.11 -24.58
CA ASN A 567 -40.91 -11.24 -25.04
C ASN A 567 -41.66 -12.58 -25.04
N ASP A 568 -42.99 -12.58 -24.85
CA ASP A 568 -43.84 -13.79 -24.81
C ASP A 568 -43.30 -14.87 -23.84
N GLY A 569 -42.78 -14.42 -22.70
CA GLY A 569 -42.19 -15.29 -21.67
C GLY A 569 -40.87 -15.97 -22.05
N GLU A 570 -40.23 -15.62 -23.17
CA GLU A 570 -38.92 -16.13 -23.59
C GLU A 570 -37.85 -15.04 -23.52
N PHE A 571 -36.90 -15.17 -22.60
CA PHE A 571 -35.85 -14.20 -22.36
C PHE A 571 -34.55 -14.67 -22.97
N ASP A 572 -33.97 -13.88 -23.86
CA ASP A 572 -32.56 -14.05 -24.20
C ASP A 572 -31.65 -13.65 -23.03
N PHE A 573 -30.37 -13.97 -23.13
CA PHE A 573 -29.41 -13.68 -22.07
C PHE A 573 -29.37 -12.19 -21.71
N ALA A 574 -29.38 -11.29 -22.69
CA ALA A 574 -29.26 -9.86 -22.48
C ALA A 574 -30.48 -9.27 -21.77
N THR A 575 -31.68 -9.72 -22.15
CA THR A 575 -32.95 -9.32 -21.56
C THR A 575 -33.03 -9.79 -20.12
N PHE A 576 -32.71 -11.07 -19.87
CA PHE A 576 -32.71 -11.60 -18.52
C PHE A 576 -31.62 -10.96 -17.63
N ASP A 577 -30.44 -10.69 -18.20
CA ASP A 577 -29.37 -9.98 -17.49
C ASP A 577 -29.78 -8.56 -17.08
N LYS A 578 -30.48 -7.85 -17.97
CA LYS A 578 -31.04 -6.53 -17.67
C LYS A 578 -32.05 -6.59 -16.52
N MET A 579 -32.98 -7.56 -16.55
CA MET A 579 -33.94 -7.79 -15.46
C MET A 579 -33.23 -7.98 -14.12
N THR A 580 -32.19 -8.84 -14.08
CA THR A 580 -31.50 -9.15 -12.83
C THR A 580 -30.63 -8.00 -12.33
N ARG A 581 -30.07 -7.18 -13.23
CA ARG A 581 -29.35 -5.95 -12.86
C ARG A 581 -30.28 -4.91 -12.22
N GLU A 582 -31.47 -4.73 -12.76
CA GLU A 582 -32.48 -3.82 -12.19
C GLU A 582 -32.87 -4.25 -10.75
N LEU A 583 -33.05 -5.55 -10.54
CA LEU A 583 -33.31 -6.11 -9.21
C LEU A 583 -32.10 -5.97 -8.27
N TRP A 584 -30.88 -6.21 -8.75
CA TRP A 584 -29.67 -6.00 -7.94
C TRP A 584 -29.47 -4.54 -7.53
N GLU A 585 -29.71 -3.60 -8.44
CA GLU A 585 -29.64 -2.16 -8.16
C GLU A 585 -30.63 -1.76 -7.06
N SER A 586 -31.81 -2.37 -7.03
CA SER A 586 -32.78 -2.19 -5.94
C SER A 586 -32.25 -2.73 -4.60
N TYR A 587 -31.60 -3.90 -4.59
CA TYR A 587 -30.96 -4.41 -3.37
C TYR A 587 -29.84 -3.48 -2.87
N ALA A 588 -28.96 -3.04 -3.77
CA ALA A 588 -27.82 -2.21 -3.43
C ALA A 588 -28.21 -0.80 -2.96
N THR A 589 -29.21 -0.19 -3.59
CA THR A 589 -29.69 1.14 -3.23
C THR A 589 -30.44 1.13 -1.90
N ASN A 590 -31.25 0.08 -1.66
CA ASN A 590 -32.13 0.05 -0.50
C ASN A 590 -31.57 -0.72 0.71
N TYR A 591 -30.37 -1.31 0.61
CA TYR A 591 -29.69 -1.90 1.78
C TYR A 591 -29.40 -0.85 2.86
N GLU A 592 -29.17 0.39 2.44
CA GLU A 592 -28.82 1.49 3.32
C GLU A 592 -29.93 2.53 3.42
N SER A 593 -29.95 3.26 4.53
CA SER A 593 -30.87 4.37 4.76
C SER A 593 -30.64 5.50 3.76
N SER A 594 -31.73 6.02 3.17
CA SER A 594 -31.65 7.13 2.22
C SER A 594 -30.91 8.34 2.81
N GLY A 595 -29.92 8.86 2.07
CA GLY A 595 -29.12 10.02 2.46
C GLY A 595 -28.03 9.73 3.51
N GLU A 596 -27.86 8.49 3.97
CA GLU A 596 -26.81 8.12 4.92
C GLU A 596 -26.20 6.74 4.59
N ARG A 597 -25.04 6.76 3.91
CA ARG A 597 -24.27 5.56 3.57
C ARG A 597 -23.75 4.87 4.83
N GLY A 598 -23.68 3.55 4.82
CA GLY A 598 -23.24 2.71 5.93
C GLY A 598 -24.24 2.56 7.09
N ALA A 599 -25.43 3.16 7.01
CA ALA A 599 -26.53 2.93 7.97
C ALA A 599 -27.54 1.96 7.37
N LEU A 600 -27.91 0.90 8.08
CA LEU A 600 -28.89 -0.07 7.57
C LEU A 600 -30.27 0.58 7.37
N SER A 601 -30.96 0.20 6.29
CA SER A 601 -32.38 0.52 6.12
C SER A 601 -33.23 -0.19 7.18
N ALA A 602 -34.51 0.18 7.32
CA ALA A 602 -35.40 -0.49 8.25
C ALA A 602 -35.54 -1.99 7.95
N SER A 603 -35.62 -2.35 6.67
CA SER A 603 -35.78 -3.74 6.23
C SER A 603 -34.47 -4.52 6.32
N ALA A 604 -33.33 -3.89 6.00
CA ALA A 604 -32.00 -4.51 6.11
C ALA A 604 -31.57 -4.80 7.56
N LYS A 605 -32.27 -4.28 8.57
CA LYS A 605 -32.07 -4.65 9.99
C LYS A 605 -32.60 -6.05 10.33
N SER A 606 -33.32 -6.68 9.41
CA SER A 606 -33.84 -8.03 9.56
C SER A 606 -32.96 -9.06 8.85
N SER A 607 -32.72 -10.20 9.51
CA SER A 607 -31.91 -11.29 8.94
C SER A 607 -32.57 -12.03 7.77
N ASP A 608 -33.85 -11.73 7.49
CA ASP A 608 -34.61 -12.27 6.36
C ASP A 608 -34.62 -11.33 5.13
N TYR A 609 -33.92 -10.18 5.20
CA TYR A 609 -33.71 -9.33 4.04
C TYR A 609 -33.01 -10.11 2.92
N GLY A 610 -33.44 -9.92 1.67
CA GLY A 610 -33.09 -10.81 0.55
C GLY A 610 -31.60 -11.03 0.34
N VAL A 611 -30.77 -10.01 0.61
CA VAL A 611 -29.30 -10.12 0.52
C VAL A 611 -28.73 -11.17 1.48
N TYR A 612 -29.24 -11.25 2.71
CA TYR A 612 -28.79 -12.28 3.66
C TYR A 612 -29.27 -13.67 3.23
N THR A 613 -30.46 -13.76 2.63
CA THR A 613 -30.96 -15.01 2.02
C THR A 613 -30.08 -15.44 0.85
N LEU A 614 -29.66 -14.52 -0.02
CA LEU A 614 -28.72 -14.80 -1.11
C LEU A 614 -27.37 -15.30 -0.58
N LEU A 615 -26.82 -14.62 0.43
CA LEU A 615 -25.56 -15.04 1.05
C LEU A 615 -25.67 -16.42 1.71
N ASN A 616 -26.77 -16.70 2.41
CA ASN A 616 -27.01 -18.03 2.99
C ASN A 616 -27.17 -19.11 1.90
N THR A 617 -27.79 -18.77 0.77
CA THR A 617 -27.94 -19.66 -0.38
C THR A 617 -26.58 -19.99 -1.00
N LEU A 618 -25.72 -18.98 -1.20
CA LEU A 618 -24.35 -19.18 -1.66
C LEU A 618 -23.58 -20.12 -0.73
N LYS A 619 -23.63 -19.83 0.58
CA LYS A 619 -22.99 -20.65 1.60
C LYS A 619 -23.45 -22.10 1.54
N GLN A 620 -24.75 -22.35 1.41
CA GLN A 620 -25.28 -23.70 1.28
C GLN A 620 -24.78 -24.42 0.03
N LYS A 621 -24.74 -23.73 -1.13
CA LYS A 621 -24.23 -24.32 -2.39
C LYS A 621 -22.75 -24.69 -2.28
N LEU A 622 -21.95 -23.87 -1.60
CA LEU A 622 -20.53 -24.11 -1.34
C LEU A 622 -20.25 -25.01 -0.13
N ASN A 623 -21.29 -25.53 0.53
CA ASN A 623 -21.20 -26.32 1.75
C ASN A 623 -20.50 -25.60 2.92
N ILE A 624 -20.64 -24.28 2.99
CA ILE A 624 -20.24 -23.43 4.12
C ILE A 624 -21.35 -23.49 5.18
N PRO A 625 -21.06 -23.90 6.43
CA PRO A 625 -22.07 -23.95 7.50
C PRO A 625 -22.57 -22.57 7.90
N LEU A 626 -23.87 -22.40 8.10
CA LEU A 626 -24.46 -21.09 8.43
C LEU A 626 -24.20 -20.63 9.87
N ASN A 627 -24.13 -21.59 10.81
CA ASN A 627 -24.13 -21.32 12.25
C ASN A 627 -22.82 -21.73 12.96
N SER A 628 -21.78 -22.08 12.20
CA SER A 628 -20.48 -22.48 12.73
C SER A 628 -19.34 -22.12 11.78
N GLU A 629 -18.11 -22.29 12.26
CA GLU A 629 -16.92 -22.18 11.41
C GLU A 629 -16.89 -23.32 10.38
N ALA A 630 -16.43 -23.00 9.17
CA ALA A 630 -16.22 -23.90 8.04
C ALA A 630 -14.88 -24.65 8.13
N ASN A 631 -14.88 -25.90 7.67
CA ASN A 631 -13.69 -26.71 7.48
C ASN A 631 -13.30 -26.67 5.99
N GLU A 632 -12.02 -26.45 5.70
CA GLU A 632 -11.50 -26.36 4.33
C GLU A 632 -11.73 -27.63 3.49
N ASN A 633 -11.88 -28.80 4.13
CA ASN A 633 -12.13 -30.06 3.44
C ASN A 633 -13.59 -30.26 3.03
N ASP A 634 -14.51 -29.46 3.60
CA ASP A 634 -15.93 -29.57 3.34
C ASP A 634 -16.39 -28.58 2.25
N ILE A 635 -15.58 -27.57 1.90
CA ILE A 635 -15.93 -26.54 0.91
C ILE A 635 -16.00 -27.14 -0.50
N LYS A 636 -17.07 -26.81 -1.23
CA LYS A 636 -17.34 -27.25 -2.61
C LYS A 636 -17.25 -26.10 -3.62
N ASP A 637 -16.12 -25.42 -3.59
CA ASP A 637 -15.76 -24.37 -4.53
C ASP A 637 -15.17 -25.03 -5.78
N THR A 638 -15.89 -25.00 -6.90
CA THR A 638 -15.54 -25.75 -8.12
C THR A 638 -15.15 -24.76 -9.21
N PRO A 639 -13.98 -24.91 -9.84
CA PRO A 639 -13.57 -23.97 -10.88
C PRO A 639 -14.48 -24.05 -12.10
N GLY A 640 -14.67 -22.92 -12.77
CA GLY A 640 -15.31 -22.85 -14.08
C GLY A 640 -16.79 -22.46 -14.08
N ASP A 641 -17.39 -22.21 -12.92
CA ASP A 641 -18.70 -21.55 -12.82
C ASP A 641 -18.57 -20.13 -12.19
N TYR A 642 -19.69 -19.46 -11.93
CA TYR A 642 -19.72 -18.16 -11.23
C TYR A 642 -20.03 -18.27 -9.73
N LEU A 643 -20.00 -19.48 -9.15
CA LEU A 643 -20.22 -19.69 -7.71
C LEU A 643 -18.88 -19.61 -6.97
N TYR A 644 -18.38 -18.40 -6.79
CA TYR A 644 -17.13 -18.18 -6.05
C TYR A 644 -17.35 -18.15 -4.54
N PHE A 645 -16.32 -18.53 -3.80
CA PHE A 645 -16.26 -18.38 -2.36
C PHE A 645 -16.32 -16.89 -1.97
N PRO A 646 -17.07 -16.50 -0.91
CA PRO A 646 -17.11 -15.10 -0.49
C PRO A 646 -15.71 -14.53 -0.24
N GLU A 647 -15.37 -13.48 -0.97
CA GLU A 647 -14.05 -12.90 -0.97
C GLU A 647 -14.16 -11.37 -1.01
N VAL A 648 -13.29 -10.69 -0.28
CA VAL A 648 -13.06 -9.25 -0.47
C VAL A 648 -11.66 -9.10 -1.04
N THR A 649 -11.57 -8.51 -2.22
CA THR A 649 -10.32 -8.30 -2.92
C THR A 649 -9.98 -6.82 -2.99
N CYS A 650 -8.79 -6.48 -2.53
CA CYS A 650 -8.24 -5.14 -2.68
C CYS A 650 -6.99 -5.23 -3.56
N ASN A 651 -6.90 -4.42 -4.63
CA ASN A 651 -5.68 -4.30 -5.43
C ASN A 651 -5.15 -2.86 -5.48
N GLY A 652 -3.95 -2.65 -4.92
CA GLY A 652 -3.27 -1.35 -4.94
C GLY A 652 -2.27 -1.17 -3.80
N MET A 653 -1.66 0.01 -3.77
CA MET A 653 -0.81 0.46 -2.65
C MET A 653 -1.66 1.26 -1.65
N PHE A 654 -1.82 0.75 -0.44
CA PHE A 654 -2.62 1.34 0.62
C PHE A 654 -1.71 1.96 1.68
N ILE A 655 -1.67 3.29 1.73
CA ILE A 655 -0.73 4.07 2.54
C ILE A 655 -1.51 4.86 3.58
N SER A 656 -1.38 4.46 4.84
CA SER A 656 -1.90 5.12 6.04
C SER A 656 -0.81 5.94 6.71
N CYS A 657 -1.13 7.13 7.25
CA CYS A 657 -0.15 8.00 7.90
C CYS A 657 -0.43 8.27 9.38
N GLY A 658 -1.51 7.72 9.97
CA GLY A 658 -1.89 7.94 11.37
C GLY A 658 -0.99 7.24 12.41
N LYS A 659 -0.68 7.92 13.53
CA LYS A 659 0.27 7.50 14.58
C LYS A 659 -0.37 6.80 15.78
N LEU A 660 -1.42 7.39 16.37
CA LEU A 660 -1.96 7.00 17.69
C LEU A 660 -2.93 5.82 17.69
N ASN A 661 -3.14 5.20 16.53
CA ASN A 661 -3.93 3.97 16.43
C ASN A 661 -3.04 2.73 16.48
N ASN A 662 -3.69 1.59 16.78
CA ASN A 662 -3.09 0.26 16.77
C ASN A 662 -2.11 0.16 15.61
N THR A 663 -0.90 -0.32 15.89
CA THR A 663 -0.05 -0.76 14.80
C THR A 663 -0.79 -1.76 13.97
N PHE A 664 -0.30 -1.97 12.76
CA PHE A 664 -0.64 -3.13 11.98
C PHE A 664 -0.66 -4.36 12.92
N TYR A 665 -1.85 -4.69 13.43
CA TYR A 665 -2.17 -5.61 14.52
C TYR A 665 -1.35 -5.60 15.84
N ALA A 666 -0.78 -4.49 16.33
CA ALA A 666 0.11 -4.53 17.52
C ALA A 666 -0.47 -5.33 18.67
N GLY A 667 0.27 -6.32 19.15
CA GLY A 667 0.05 -7.20 20.29
C GLY A 667 -1.14 -8.16 20.11
N PRO A 668 -1.04 -9.39 20.62
CA PRO A 668 -2.01 -10.46 20.34
C PRO A 668 -3.36 -10.34 21.05
N ASP A 669 -3.74 -9.18 21.62
CA ASP A 669 -5.02 -9.05 22.33
C ASP A 669 -6.18 -8.78 21.35
N VAL A 670 -7.29 -9.51 21.49
CA VAL A 670 -8.52 -9.33 20.68
C VAL A 670 -9.31 -8.09 21.07
N GLN A 671 -9.13 -7.55 22.28
CA GLN A 671 -9.95 -6.45 22.79
C GLN A 671 -9.45 -5.06 22.38
N LYS A 672 -8.85 -4.95 21.19
CA LYS A 672 -8.27 -3.69 20.71
C LYS A 672 -9.18 -2.98 19.73
N TYR A 673 -8.90 -1.71 19.49
CA TYR A 673 -9.65 -0.90 18.52
C TYR A 673 -9.01 -0.93 17.13
N TYR A 674 -9.58 -1.71 16.22
CA TYR A 674 -8.98 -1.96 14.91
C TYR A 674 -9.32 -0.86 13.90
N ASN A 675 -8.41 -0.65 12.92
CA ASN A 675 -8.71 0.15 11.72
C ASN A 675 -9.56 -0.66 10.73
N LYS A 676 -10.66 -1.23 11.23
CA LYS A 676 -11.59 -2.05 10.46
C LYS A 676 -12.97 -1.95 11.10
N ILE A 677 -14.02 -2.11 10.31
CA ILE A 677 -15.41 -2.02 10.78
C ILE A 677 -16.18 -3.26 10.29
N GLY A 678 -17.11 -3.77 11.10
CA GLY A 678 -18.01 -4.87 10.75
C GLY A 678 -17.78 -6.19 11.49
N LEU A 679 -18.60 -7.20 11.14
CA LEU A 679 -18.57 -8.62 11.54
C LEU A 679 -18.87 -9.01 12.99
N TYR A 680 -18.84 -8.07 13.92
CA TYR A 680 -19.50 -8.20 15.23
C TYR A 680 -19.79 -6.81 15.77
N ASP A 681 -20.97 -6.25 15.47
CA ASP A 681 -21.44 -5.03 16.10
C ASP A 681 -22.70 -5.37 16.91
N PRO A 682 -22.75 -5.17 18.24
CA PRO A 682 -24.00 -5.26 18.99
C PRO A 682 -25.05 -4.25 18.48
N ASN A 683 -24.62 -3.21 17.77
CA ASN A 683 -25.46 -2.19 17.19
C ASN A 683 -25.93 -2.56 15.77
N LYS A 684 -27.22 -2.91 15.67
CA LYS A 684 -27.91 -3.19 14.40
C LYS A 684 -28.09 -1.96 13.49
N GLU A 685 -27.64 -0.77 13.89
CA GLU A 685 -27.74 0.44 13.05
C GLU A 685 -26.62 0.55 11.99
N ILE A 686 -25.53 -0.20 12.14
CA ILE A 686 -24.32 -0.08 11.31
C ILE A 686 -24.15 -1.30 10.41
N GLY A 687 -24.47 -2.50 10.90
CA GLY A 687 -24.41 -3.74 10.13
C GLY A 687 -24.87 -4.92 10.97
N LEU A 688 -25.39 -5.97 10.33
CA LEU A 688 -25.69 -7.23 11.00
C LEU A 688 -24.49 -8.17 10.92
N LYS A 689 -24.39 -9.09 11.89
CA LYS A 689 -23.47 -10.22 11.78
C LYS A 689 -23.94 -11.16 10.66
N HIS A 690 -23.26 -11.13 9.52
CA HIS A 690 -23.59 -11.95 8.35
C HIS A 690 -22.63 -13.13 8.12
N SER A 691 -21.44 -13.12 8.72
CA SER A 691 -20.41 -14.15 8.47
C SER A 691 -19.61 -14.49 9.73
N PHE A 692 -19.18 -15.75 9.83
CA PHE A 692 -18.14 -16.18 10.76
C PHE A 692 -16.76 -15.96 10.16
N THR A 693 -15.73 -16.24 10.94
CA THR A 693 -14.35 -15.99 10.55
C THR A 693 -13.99 -16.78 9.28
N SER A 694 -14.24 -18.07 9.23
CA SER A 694 -13.95 -18.93 8.07
C SER A 694 -14.95 -18.82 6.90
N HIS A 695 -15.91 -17.88 6.92
CA HIS A 695 -16.94 -17.78 5.88
C HIS A 695 -16.53 -16.96 4.66
N PHE A 696 -15.45 -16.19 4.77
CA PHE A 696 -14.92 -15.41 3.67
C PHE A 696 -13.41 -15.19 3.87
N ILE A 697 -12.71 -14.76 2.82
CA ILE A 697 -11.30 -14.35 2.91
C ILE A 697 -11.13 -12.89 2.49
N HIS A 698 -10.10 -12.22 2.99
CA HIS A 698 -9.65 -10.94 2.45
C HIS A 698 -8.34 -11.16 1.70
N ARG A 699 -8.39 -10.95 0.39
CA ARG A 699 -7.23 -10.95 -0.49
C ARG A 699 -6.72 -9.54 -0.74
N MET A 700 -5.43 -9.36 -0.48
CA MET A 700 -4.75 -8.08 -0.68
C MET A 700 -3.69 -8.26 -1.76
N PHE A 701 -3.92 -7.70 -2.94
CA PHE A 701 -2.95 -7.51 -4.00
C PHE A 701 -2.26 -6.15 -3.84
N GLY A 702 -0.94 -6.14 -3.67
CA GLY A 702 -0.16 -4.93 -3.41
C GLY A 702 0.22 -4.76 -1.94
N SER A 703 0.42 -3.53 -1.51
CA SER A 703 1.13 -3.22 -0.26
C SER A 703 0.27 -2.49 0.75
N GLU A 704 0.38 -2.87 2.02
CA GLU A 704 -0.19 -2.11 3.13
C GLU A 704 0.93 -1.40 3.92
N VAL A 705 0.96 -0.07 3.84
CA VAL A 705 1.99 0.77 4.46
C VAL A 705 1.35 1.65 5.53
N ASN A 706 1.91 1.65 6.74
CA ASN A 706 1.53 2.56 7.81
C ASN A 706 2.75 3.36 8.27
N MET A 707 2.76 4.67 8.00
CA MET A 707 3.95 5.52 8.22
C MET A 707 4.00 6.20 9.59
N ARG A 708 2.87 6.28 10.33
CA ARG A 708 2.80 6.88 11.68
C ARG A 708 3.31 8.32 11.81
N LEU A 709 2.91 9.18 10.89
CA LEU A 709 3.37 10.56 10.76
C LEU A 709 2.49 11.58 11.48
N TYR A 710 1.17 11.36 11.52
CA TYR A 710 0.20 12.33 12.03
C TYR A 710 -0.57 11.77 13.23
N ASP A 711 -0.78 12.60 14.25
CA ASP A 711 -1.70 12.26 15.33
C ASP A 711 -3.14 12.25 14.80
N VAL A 712 -3.93 11.31 15.28
CA VAL A 712 -5.29 11.04 14.78
C VAL A 712 -6.24 10.80 15.95
N HIS A 713 -7.54 11.06 15.76
CA HIS A 713 -8.55 10.89 16.82
C HIS A 713 -8.60 9.46 17.34
N ARG A 714 -8.35 9.24 18.62
CA ARG A 714 -8.31 7.89 19.19
C ARG A 714 -9.71 7.26 19.23
N ILE A 715 -9.84 6.05 18.68
CA ILE A 715 -11.09 5.27 18.73
C ILE A 715 -11.44 4.93 20.19
N THR A 716 -12.61 5.31 20.70
CA THR A 716 -12.97 5.15 22.14
C THR A 716 -13.93 4.00 22.41
N LYS A 717 -13.89 3.41 23.61
CA LYS A 717 -14.59 2.16 24.00
C LYS A 717 -16.11 2.09 23.76
N ASP A 718 -16.78 3.22 23.66
CA ASP A 718 -18.19 3.38 24.01
C ASP A 718 -19.20 2.54 23.22
N ASP A 719 -18.82 1.84 22.13
CA ASP A 719 -19.52 0.71 21.49
C ASP A 719 -18.58 -0.06 20.50
N HIS A 720 -17.38 -0.45 20.92
CA HIS A 720 -16.41 -1.13 20.02
C HIS A 720 -15.98 -2.51 20.53
N ASP A 721 -16.91 -3.46 20.51
CA ASP A 721 -16.55 -4.89 20.56
C ASP A 721 -16.25 -5.38 19.14
N TYR A 722 -15.16 -4.92 18.55
CA TYR A 722 -14.72 -5.48 17.27
C TYR A 722 -13.95 -6.78 17.51
N ILE A 723 -14.52 -7.90 17.07
CA ILE A 723 -13.79 -9.16 16.99
C ILE A 723 -13.13 -9.20 15.62
N PRO A 724 -11.78 -9.23 15.52
CA PRO A 724 -11.11 -9.22 14.23
C PRO A 724 -11.55 -10.42 13.38
N PRO A 725 -12.11 -10.19 12.19
CA PRO A 725 -12.30 -11.21 11.19
C PRO A 725 -10.94 -11.62 10.60
N THR A 726 -10.96 -12.82 10.07
CA THR A 726 -9.90 -13.80 9.74
C THR A 726 -9.14 -13.54 8.45
N ARG A 727 -8.12 -14.40 8.28
CA ARG A 727 -7.53 -14.89 7.03
C ARG A 727 -7.28 -13.77 6.02
N ARG A 728 -6.14 -13.10 6.22
CA ARG A 728 -5.50 -12.35 5.14
C ARG A 728 -4.71 -13.33 4.30
N LYS A 729 -5.07 -13.43 3.01
CA LYS A 729 -4.19 -14.03 2.01
C LYS A 729 -3.52 -12.89 1.26
N ILE A 730 -2.21 -12.81 1.42
CA ILE A 730 -1.39 -11.84 0.72
C ILE A 730 -0.41 -12.66 -0.12
N TYR A 731 -0.90 -13.15 -1.26
CA TYR A 731 -0.11 -13.86 -2.24
C TYR A 731 -0.56 -13.44 -3.63
N ASP A 732 0.36 -12.84 -4.38
CA ASP A 732 0.45 -13.05 -5.82
C ASP A 732 1.88 -12.75 -6.33
N ASP A 733 2.39 -13.60 -7.20
CA ASP A 733 3.72 -13.44 -7.82
C ASP A 733 3.67 -12.56 -9.09
N SER A 734 2.48 -12.12 -9.45
CA SER A 734 2.17 -11.22 -10.54
C SER A 734 1.58 -9.92 -10.02
N LEU A 735 2.27 -9.31 -9.04
CA LEU A 735 2.02 -7.89 -8.74
C LEU A 735 1.88 -7.19 -10.10
N PRO A 736 0.69 -6.62 -10.42
CA PRO A 736 0.54 -5.91 -11.66
C PRO A 736 1.67 -4.89 -11.70
N THR A 737 2.13 -4.48 -12.89
CA THR A 737 2.97 -3.30 -13.00
C THR A 737 2.14 -2.11 -12.53
N LEU A 738 2.07 -1.91 -11.22
CA LEU A 738 1.71 -0.66 -10.58
C LEU A 738 2.68 0.30 -11.28
N GLY A 739 2.22 1.19 -12.15
CA GLY A 739 3.09 1.81 -13.15
C GLY A 739 4.22 2.60 -12.50
N LEU A 740 5.48 2.20 -12.71
CA LEU A 740 6.63 3.06 -12.38
C LEU A 740 6.89 4.08 -13.48
N ASP A 741 6.40 3.79 -14.70
CA ASP A 741 6.55 4.66 -15.85
C ASP A 741 5.82 5.97 -15.59
N ASN A 742 6.62 7.04 -15.47
CA ASN A 742 6.17 8.40 -15.23
C ASN A 742 5.58 8.68 -13.84
N SER A 743 5.76 7.79 -12.86
CA SER A 743 5.25 8.01 -11.50
C SER A 743 6.10 9.02 -10.72
N LYS A 744 5.81 10.32 -10.91
CA LYS A 744 6.57 11.43 -10.32
C LYS A 744 6.45 11.51 -8.79
N TYR A 745 5.37 10.99 -8.22
CA TYR A 745 4.96 11.26 -6.83
C TYR A 745 5.06 10.03 -5.91
N GLU A 746 5.72 8.96 -6.34
CA GLU A 746 5.81 7.76 -5.49
C GLU A 746 6.54 8.04 -4.19
N LEU A 747 6.07 7.36 -3.15
CA LEU A 747 6.80 7.25 -1.90
C LEU A 747 8.15 6.58 -2.19
N ALA A 748 9.21 7.38 -2.22
CA ALA A 748 10.57 6.93 -2.49
C ALA A 748 11.54 7.35 -1.39
N GLY A 749 12.46 6.46 -1.05
CA GLY A 749 13.64 6.74 -0.24
C GLY A 749 14.88 6.82 -1.13
N PHE A 750 15.87 7.60 -0.72
CA PHE A 750 17.17 7.68 -1.38
C PHE A 750 18.27 7.40 -0.37
N VAL A 751 19.16 6.48 -0.70
CA VAL A 751 20.33 6.12 0.11
C VAL A 751 21.57 6.31 -0.72
N VAL A 752 22.53 7.10 -0.22
CA VAL A 752 23.86 7.21 -0.84
C VAL A 752 24.61 5.91 -0.58
N LEU A 753 24.88 5.14 -1.64
CA LEU A 753 25.62 3.87 -1.55
C LEU A 753 27.13 4.08 -1.47
N SER A 754 27.61 5.00 -2.30
CA SER A 754 29.00 5.38 -2.39
C SER A 754 29.13 6.82 -2.87
N TRP A 755 30.23 7.44 -2.46
CA TRP A 755 30.57 8.82 -2.74
C TRP A 755 32.09 8.91 -2.92
N ALA A 756 32.53 9.68 -3.91
CA ALA A 756 33.94 9.94 -4.18
C ALA A 756 34.19 11.43 -4.42
N ASP A 757 35.19 11.97 -3.75
CA ASP A 757 35.69 13.33 -3.94
C ASP A 757 36.94 13.32 -4.85
N THR A 758 36.87 14.06 -5.95
CA THR A 758 37.98 14.23 -6.90
C THR A 758 38.19 15.70 -7.27
N SER A 759 39.38 16.06 -7.73
CA SER A 759 39.64 17.38 -8.29
C SER A 759 39.04 17.51 -9.69
N ALA A 760 38.50 18.68 -10.03
CA ALA A 760 38.08 19.01 -11.39
C ALA A 760 38.73 20.31 -11.87
N THR A 761 38.80 20.47 -13.19
CA THR A 761 39.39 21.64 -13.85
C THR A 761 38.33 22.69 -14.17
N GLU A 762 38.76 23.91 -14.49
CA GLU A 762 37.86 24.95 -14.98
C GLU A 762 37.20 24.59 -16.32
N ALA A 763 37.91 23.84 -17.17
CA ALA A 763 37.35 23.28 -18.40
C ALA A 763 36.25 22.27 -18.11
N ASP A 764 36.42 21.40 -17.08
CA ASP A 764 35.35 20.51 -16.63
C ASP A 764 34.12 21.32 -16.22
N TYR A 765 34.29 22.37 -15.39
CA TYR A 765 33.17 23.17 -14.89
C TYR A 765 32.44 23.93 -16.00
N ASN A 766 33.16 24.46 -17.00
CA ASN A 766 32.56 25.22 -18.08
C ASN A 766 31.86 24.32 -19.11
N ASN A 767 32.35 23.10 -19.32
CA ASN A 767 31.78 22.12 -20.27
C ASN A 767 30.79 21.14 -19.62
N PHE A 768 30.58 21.25 -18.31
CA PHE A 768 29.54 20.57 -17.55
C PHE A 768 28.18 21.18 -17.85
#